data_AF-A0A0M1JF25-F1
#
_entry.id   AF-A0A0M1JF25-F1
#
_cell.length_a   1.000
_cell.length_b   1.000
_cell.length_c   1.000
_cell.angle_alpha   90.00
_cell.angle_beta   90.00
_cell.angle_gamma   90.00
#
_symmetry.space_group_name_H-M   'P 1'
#
loop_
_entity.id
_entity.type
_entity.pdbx_description
1 polymer ?
#
loop_
_entity_poly.entity_id
_entity_poly.type
_entity_poly.pdbx_seq_one_letter_code
_entity_poly.pdbx_strand_id
1 'polypeptide(L)'
;MIIHKLTVKFAVLTLAICLFVNLNYAQATEPTNVALQPALELAKDLTTQREPVLTQARILAQSGKLNVAMDTLEAYLNQQPGDIIAGNFYRKLAVQAHLYERSIKFFLGHVRRLTPCPQQLPVCPDTDKDCVKKILARCSATAVPPGPPAGLLYNLAFAYIDKIPVVGPMGAGFLSKRSIEQFKTALQANPDDWIANYGIGMNYLHWPDYFEKNDTSITYFEKAIALQQVRAAKPADILAYIRLGDAWAKAGNVDNARQVWQQGVTKLGKHQDLMERLDIPKSKLKVAVTEAYNPNNSIGAIDTDISILWADVMPTSVFSLHNTSKVSTANIGGQSAPQPQAEDNANLFQWFRNNLPLLVRRESADKIDMSGIGATNNHHTGIIAHNMIRGFMSQFRGDSNDTVLSALNQAPNYEQPFFHEGIGMGVAATLDTSADGSLAPFATDIAVFGNKFERLHYAGLGMWYGLAPTLNLVRIRNKFADLDLRGQFYAYEGLGFAVTLFGNSITRGAANVVRRLPFALASTFAHGAGRALWIKYGANTAAINQAIAAFPEQLHSDLYSGFGMGVTFTRINQLDELLNNLQPICGMAAGAKLDYLTGAAMGLAIRYQTDTNYTRSMLRNNLKSQTRALAVALLAIGNEALTEVQQTGVEMHKNWRAVIKQRVVADASTKTFDNLCENKK
;
A
#
# COMPACT_ATOMS: atom_id res chain seq x y z
N MET A 1 -14.59 -30.19 57.92
CA MET A 1 -13.87 -30.42 56.65
C MET A 1 -14.49 -31.50 55.75
N ILE A 2 -15.01 -32.62 56.30
CA ILE A 2 -15.67 -33.68 55.50
C ILE A 2 -17.06 -33.24 54.97
N ILE A 3 -17.83 -32.49 55.77
CA ILE A 3 -19.14 -31.97 55.37
C ILE A 3 -19.03 -30.99 54.19
N HIS A 4 -18.03 -30.10 54.19
CA HIS A 4 -17.81 -29.13 53.11
C HIS A 4 -17.43 -29.80 51.77
N LYS A 5 -16.69 -30.91 51.81
CA LYS A 5 -16.38 -31.71 50.60
C LYS A 5 -17.60 -32.48 50.07
N LEU A 6 -18.55 -32.85 50.93
CA LEU A 6 -19.81 -33.47 50.54
C LEU A 6 -20.78 -32.46 49.93
N THR A 7 -20.85 -31.24 50.46
CA THR A 7 -21.72 -30.18 49.91
C THR A 7 -21.29 -29.73 48.52
N VAL A 8 -19.98 -29.63 48.27
CA VAL A 8 -19.44 -29.29 46.92
C VAL A 8 -19.69 -30.41 45.92
N LYS A 9 -19.56 -31.68 46.32
CA LYS A 9 -19.86 -32.82 45.43
C LYS A 9 -21.36 -32.93 45.11
N PHE A 10 -22.24 -32.62 46.07
CA PHE A 10 -23.69 -32.58 45.83
C PHE A 10 -24.07 -31.42 44.89
N ALA A 11 -23.50 -30.23 45.07
CA ALA A 11 -23.75 -29.10 44.19
C ALA A 11 -23.31 -29.36 42.74
N VAL A 12 -22.17 -30.01 42.53
CA VAL A 12 -21.69 -30.41 41.19
C VAL A 12 -22.60 -31.47 40.56
N LEU A 13 -23.11 -32.42 41.35
CA LEU A 13 -24.04 -33.45 40.87
C LEU A 13 -25.41 -32.86 40.52
N THR A 14 -25.93 -31.92 41.32
CA THR A 14 -27.19 -31.22 41.04
C THR A 14 -27.08 -30.31 39.81
N LEU A 15 -25.94 -29.66 39.60
CA LEU A 15 -25.68 -28.84 38.41
C LEU A 15 -25.58 -29.72 37.14
N ALA A 16 -24.93 -30.88 37.23
CA ALA A 16 -24.86 -31.85 36.14
C ALA A 16 -26.23 -32.41 35.77
N ILE A 17 -27.09 -32.69 36.77
CA ILE A 17 -28.47 -33.16 36.55
C ILE A 17 -29.33 -32.04 35.94
N CYS A 18 -29.18 -30.78 36.37
CA CYS A 18 -29.92 -29.65 35.79
C CYS A 18 -29.53 -29.36 34.33
N LEU A 19 -28.25 -29.53 33.99
CA LEU A 19 -27.77 -29.43 32.60
C LEU A 19 -28.31 -30.59 31.74
N PHE A 20 -28.41 -31.80 32.31
CA PHE A 20 -28.94 -32.97 31.61
C PHE A 20 -30.45 -32.91 31.40
N VAL A 21 -31.20 -32.30 32.33
CA VAL A 21 -32.66 -32.13 32.22
C VAL A 21 -33.03 -30.99 31.26
N ASN A 22 -32.26 -29.89 31.22
CA ASN A 22 -32.50 -28.81 30.26
C ASN A 22 -32.16 -29.18 28.80
N LEU A 23 -31.25 -30.12 28.57
CA LEU A 23 -30.95 -30.63 27.22
C LEU A 23 -32.08 -31.52 26.65
N ASN A 24 -32.98 -32.05 27.48
CA ASN A 24 -34.06 -32.94 27.06
C ASN A 24 -35.41 -32.24 26.82
N TYR A 25 -35.55 -30.94 27.11
CA TYR A 25 -36.81 -30.21 26.93
C TYR A 25 -36.92 -29.43 25.61
N ALA A 26 -35.92 -29.52 24.73
CA ALA A 26 -35.96 -28.96 23.38
C ALA A 26 -36.28 -30.06 22.35
N GLN A 27 -37.51 -30.59 22.37
CA GLN A 27 -38.03 -31.43 21.29
C GLN A 27 -38.81 -30.56 20.29
N ALA A 28 -38.15 -30.17 19.21
CA ALA A 28 -38.75 -30.08 17.88
C ALA A 28 -37.62 -30.15 16.82
N THR A 29 -37.62 -31.25 16.07
CA THR A 29 -36.66 -31.67 15.01
C THR A 29 -35.27 -32.09 15.51
N GLU A 30 -35.03 -33.41 15.56
CA GLU A 30 -33.74 -34.01 15.89
C GLU A 30 -32.69 -33.76 14.80
N PRO A 31 -31.57 -33.06 15.07
CA PRO A 31 -30.34 -33.28 14.35
C PRO A 31 -29.65 -34.51 14.96
N THR A 32 -29.27 -35.47 14.11
CA THR A 32 -28.57 -36.70 14.50
C THR A 32 -27.38 -36.42 15.44
N ASN A 33 -27.51 -36.87 16.69
CA ASN A 33 -26.57 -36.71 17.81
C ASN A 33 -25.16 -37.34 17.56
N VAL A 34 -24.97 -38.04 16.44
CA VAL A 34 -23.76 -38.80 16.10
C VAL A 34 -22.56 -37.89 15.76
N ALA A 35 -22.79 -36.65 15.30
CA ALA A 35 -21.71 -35.71 14.95
C ALA A 35 -21.19 -34.87 16.13
N LEU A 36 -21.94 -34.78 17.25
CA LEU A 36 -21.59 -33.91 18.37
C LEU A 36 -20.54 -34.53 19.31
N GLN A 37 -20.60 -35.85 19.52
CA GLN A 37 -19.72 -36.55 20.45
C GLN A 37 -18.23 -36.50 20.02
N PRO A 38 -17.88 -36.73 18.73
CA PRO A 38 -16.49 -36.59 18.28
C PRO A 38 -15.95 -35.17 18.42
N ALA A 39 -16.77 -34.14 18.18
CA ALA A 39 -16.38 -32.75 18.35
C ALA A 39 -16.14 -32.40 19.83
N LEU A 40 -16.96 -32.94 20.73
CA LEU A 40 -16.80 -32.75 22.18
C LEU A 40 -15.55 -33.46 22.72
N GLU A 41 -15.27 -34.68 22.27
CA GLU A 41 -14.05 -35.40 22.65
C GLU A 41 -12.79 -34.71 22.10
N LEU A 42 -12.83 -34.22 20.86
CA LEU A 42 -11.75 -33.40 20.30
C LEU A 42 -11.52 -32.12 21.11
N ALA A 43 -12.59 -31.44 21.53
CA ALA A 43 -12.47 -30.22 22.35
C ALA A 43 -11.86 -30.49 23.75
N LYS A 44 -12.19 -31.64 24.37
CA LYS A 44 -11.58 -32.07 25.65
C LYS A 44 -10.10 -32.39 25.49
N ASP A 45 -9.73 -33.13 24.43
CA ASP A 45 -8.33 -33.47 24.16
C ASP A 45 -7.49 -32.22 23.91
N LEU A 46 -7.98 -31.29 23.09
CA LEU A 46 -7.33 -30.00 22.84
C LEU A 46 -7.10 -29.20 24.13
N THR A 47 -8.11 -29.15 25.01
CA THR A 47 -7.98 -28.45 26.30
C THR A 47 -6.95 -29.12 27.21
N THR A 48 -6.92 -30.45 27.23
CA THR A 48 -5.98 -31.24 28.05
C THR A 48 -4.54 -31.05 27.61
N GLN A 49 -4.29 -30.95 26.29
CA GLN A 49 -2.95 -30.70 25.75
C GLN A 49 -2.51 -29.23 25.89
N ARG A 50 -3.45 -28.28 25.77
CA ARG A 50 -3.14 -26.84 25.77
C ARG A 50 -2.67 -26.31 27.12
N GLU A 51 -3.37 -26.61 28.21
CA GLU A 51 -3.13 -25.95 29.50
C GLU A 51 -1.72 -26.18 30.09
N PRO A 52 -1.12 -27.39 30.00
CA PRO A 52 0.27 -27.58 30.42
C PRO A 52 1.25 -26.69 29.64
N VAL A 53 1.07 -26.57 28.31
CA VAL A 53 1.92 -25.75 27.45
C VAL A 53 1.77 -24.27 27.79
N LEU A 54 0.53 -23.77 27.94
CA LEU A 54 0.29 -22.38 28.33
C LEU A 54 0.88 -22.06 29.71
N THR A 55 0.73 -22.97 30.66
CA THR A 55 1.27 -22.82 32.02
C THR A 55 2.79 -22.74 31.98
N GLN A 56 3.44 -23.65 31.26
CA GLN A 56 4.90 -23.64 31.10
C GLN A 56 5.38 -22.35 30.43
N ALA A 57 4.73 -21.93 29.33
CA ALA A 57 5.08 -20.70 28.64
C ALA A 57 4.88 -19.45 29.51
N ARG A 58 3.83 -19.40 30.35
CA ARG A 58 3.62 -18.32 31.33
C ARG A 58 4.74 -18.26 32.36
N ILE A 59 5.14 -19.40 32.94
CA ILE A 59 6.24 -19.47 33.91
C ILE A 59 7.55 -18.98 33.26
N LEU A 60 7.84 -19.43 32.04
CA LEU A 60 9.01 -18.99 31.28
C LEU A 60 8.97 -17.48 31.02
N ALA A 61 7.84 -16.94 30.56
CA ALA A 61 7.68 -15.51 30.30
C ALA A 61 7.82 -14.66 31.58
N GLN A 62 7.23 -15.09 32.70
CA GLN A 62 7.37 -14.44 34.00
C GLN A 62 8.82 -14.44 34.50
N SER A 63 9.60 -15.45 34.15
CA SER A 63 11.05 -15.50 34.43
C SER A 63 11.92 -14.71 33.44
N GLY A 64 11.32 -13.94 32.53
CA GLY A 64 12.02 -13.15 31.51
C GLY A 64 12.52 -13.96 30.30
N LYS A 65 12.23 -15.27 30.24
CA LYS A 65 12.66 -16.18 29.16
C LYS A 65 11.68 -16.16 27.98
N LEU A 66 11.43 -14.98 27.41
CA LEU A 66 10.42 -14.78 26.38
C LEU A 66 10.64 -15.65 25.13
N ASN A 67 11.89 -15.76 24.65
CA ASN A 67 12.21 -16.61 23.49
C ASN A 67 11.88 -18.08 23.74
N VAL A 68 12.22 -18.61 24.92
CA VAL A 68 11.97 -20.02 25.27
C VAL A 68 10.46 -20.27 25.43
N ALA A 69 9.73 -19.31 25.98
CA ALA A 69 8.27 -19.36 26.05
C ALA A 69 7.65 -19.39 24.65
N MET A 70 8.16 -18.57 23.72
CA MET A 70 7.75 -18.57 22.32
C MET A 70 8.08 -19.89 21.61
N ASP A 71 9.29 -20.43 21.78
CA ASP A 71 9.70 -21.74 21.23
C ASP A 71 8.75 -22.86 21.70
N THR A 72 8.39 -22.82 22.99
CA THR A 72 7.44 -23.76 23.61
C THR A 72 6.06 -23.70 22.94
N LEU A 73 5.56 -22.49 22.67
CA LEU A 73 4.28 -22.29 21.98
C LEU A 73 4.35 -22.64 20.50
N GLU A 74 5.46 -22.36 19.80
CA GLU A 74 5.65 -22.75 18.39
C GLU A 74 5.62 -24.27 18.23
N ALA A 75 6.24 -25.03 19.13
CA ALA A 75 6.19 -26.49 19.12
C ALA A 75 4.76 -27.03 19.19
N TYR A 76 3.90 -26.40 20.01
CA TYR A 76 2.49 -26.73 20.13
C TYR A 76 1.67 -26.26 18.92
N LEU A 77 1.80 -25.00 18.51
CA LEU A 77 1.08 -24.41 17.37
C LEU A 77 1.47 -25.05 16.04
N ASN A 78 2.65 -25.66 15.92
CA ASN A 78 3.01 -26.47 14.77
C ASN A 78 2.07 -27.68 14.58
N GLN A 79 1.53 -28.21 15.68
CA GLN A 79 0.58 -29.32 15.70
C GLN A 79 -0.87 -28.82 15.66
N GLN A 80 -1.13 -27.67 16.30
CA GLN A 80 -2.46 -27.07 16.43
C GLN A 80 -2.49 -25.63 15.91
N PRO A 81 -2.28 -25.38 14.60
CA PRO A 81 -2.09 -24.03 14.07
C PRO A 81 -3.35 -23.15 14.17
N GLY A 82 -4.52 -23.76 14.35
CA GLY A 82 -5.80 -23.08 14.54
C GLY A 82 -6.11 -22.69 15.99
N ASP A 83 -5.29 -23.04 16.98
CA ASP A 83 -5.56 -22.69 18.38
C ASP A 83 -5.39 -21.18 18.61
N ILE A 84 -6.53 -20.50 18.70
CA ILE A 84 -6.60 -19.04 18.86
C ILE A 84 -6.07 -18.57 20.22
N ILE A 85 -6.19 -19.38 21.27
CA ILE A 85 -5.80 -19.00 22.63
C ILE A 85 -4.28 -19.04 22.76
N ALA A 86 -3.67 -20.15 22.33
CA ALA A 86 -2.22 -20.30 22.29
C ALA A 86 -1.58 -19.30 21.31
N GLY A 87 -2.20 -19.09 20.14
CA GLY A 87 -1.74 -18.10 19.18
C GLY A 87 -1.80 -16.66 19.70
N ASN A 88 -2.88 -16.27 20.40
CA ASN A 88 -2.97 -14.96 21.06
C ASN A 88 -1.87 -14.79 22.10
N PHE A 89 -1.61 -15.80 22.92
CA PHE A 89 -0.55 -15.71 23.93
C PHE A 89 0.84 -15.59 23.28
N TYR A 90 1.11 -16.37 22.23
CA TYR A 90 2.35 -16.29 21.45
C TYR A 90 2.56 -14.88 20.85
N ARG A 91 1.52 -14.27 20.27
CA ARG A 91 1.58 -12.89 19.76
C ARG A 91 1.89 -11.88 20.84
N LYS A 92 1.24 -11.98 22.01
CA LYS A 92 1.52 -11.09 23.15
C LYS A 92 2.98 -11.17 23.59
N LEU A 93 3.56 -12.37 23.63
CA LEU A 93 5.00 -12.54 23.91
C LEU A 93 5.88 -11.92 22.81
N ALA A 94 5.49 -12.06 21.54
CA ALA A 94 6.19 -11.43 20.43
C ALA A 94 6.18 -9.89 20.53
N VAL A 95 5.04 -9.28 20.89
CA VAL A 95 4.94 -7.84 21.16
C VAL A 95 5.83 -7.44 22.32
N GLN A 96 5.78 -8.18 23.44
CA GLN A 96 6.61 -7.92 24.62
C GLN A 96 8.12 -8.03 24.32
N ALA A 97 8.51 -8.93 23.43
CA ALA A 97 9.90 -9.12 23.01
C ALA A 97 10.32 -8.24 21.81
N HIS A 98 9.43 -7.42 21.25
CA HIS A 98 9.61 -6.69 19.99
C HIS A 98 9.98 -7.59 18.78
N LEU A 99 9.50 -8.85 18.79
CA LEU A 99 9.74 -9.87 17.76
C LEU A 99 8.56 -10.00 16.78
N TYR A 100 8.05 -8.88 16.29
CA TYR A 100 6.89 -8.83 15.40
C TYR A 100 7.05 -9.69 14.13
N GLU A 101 8.22 -9.62 13.48
CA GLU A 101 8.50 -10.37 12.26
C GLU A 101 8.50 -11.88 12.48
N ARG A 102 8.98 -12.33 13.65
CA ARG A 102 8.95 -13.75 14.03
C ARG A 102 7.52 -14.25 14.06
N SER A 103 6.62 -13.48 14.69
CA SER A 103 5.21 -13.84 14.79
C SER A 103 4.51 -13.86 13.42
N ILE A 104 4.71 -12.82 12.61
CA ILE A 104 4.13 -12.77 11.26
C ILE A 104 4.63 -13.93 10.40
N LYS A 105 5.95 -14.16 10.38
CA LYS A 105 6.57 -15.25 9.59
C LYS A 105 6.05 -16.61 10.02
N PHE A 106 5.88 -16.84 11.32
CA PHE A 106 5.35 -18.08 11.88
C PHE A 106 3.94 -18.39 11.33
N PHE A 107 2.98 -17.48 11.55
CA PHE A 107 1.60 -17.70 11.11
C PHE A 107 1.45 -17.67 9.59
N LEU A 108 2.15 -16.78 8.89
CA LEU A 108 2.14 -16.72 7.42
C LEU A 108 2.68 -17.99 6.80
N GLY A 109 3.71 -18.60 7.40
CA GLY A 109 4.24 -19.89 6.99
C GLY A 109 3.19 -21.01 7.06
N HIS A 110 2.40 -21.05 8.14
CA HIS A 110 1.28 -21.99 8.26
C HIS A 110 0.17 -21.74 7.25
N VAL A 111 -0.25 -20.48 7.08
CA VAL A 111 -1.27 -20.12 6.08
C VAL A 111 -0.84 -20.56 4.69
N ARG A 112 0.41 -20.29 4.30
CA ARG A 112 0.95 -20.72 2.99
C ARG A 112 0.96 -22.24 2.82
N ARG A 113 1.31 -23.01 3.85
CA ARG A 113 1.29 -24.49 3.81
C ARG A 113 -0.12 -25.08 3.69
N LEU A 114 -1.12 -24.42 4.28
CA LEU A 114 -2.50 -24.89 4.31
C LEU A 114 -3.37 -24.28 3.19
N THR A 115 -2.80 -23.40 2.35
CA THR A 115 -3.53 -22.85 1.20
C THR A 115 -3.43 -23.84 0.03
N PRO A 116 -4.55 -24.38 -0.48
CA PRO A 116 -4.60 -25.50 -1.42
C PRO A 116 -3.81 -25.33 -2.73
N CYS A 117 -3.59 -24.09 -3.15
CA CYS A 117 -2.89 -23.75 -4.37
C CYS A 117 -2.14 -22.43 -4.07
N PRO A 118 -0.80 -22.40 -4.07
CA PRO A 118 -0.09 -21.16 -3.89
C PRO A 118 -0.50 -20.20 -5.02
N GLN A 119 -1.05 -19.03 -4.68
CA GLN A 119 -1.29 -17.96 -5.66
C GLN A 119 0.00 -17.54 -6.39
N GLN A 120 1.16 -17.85 -5.82
CA GLN A 120 2.45 -17.81 -6.48
C GLN A 120 2.74 -19.15 -7.13
N LEU A 121 2.08 -19.40 -8.25
CA LEU A 121 2.51 -20.44 -9.17
C LEU A 121 3.89 -20.04 -9.74
N PRO A 122 4.79 -20.98 -10.04
CA PRO A 122 5.94 -20.66 -10.87
C PRO A 122 5.41 -19.99 -12.14
N VAL A 123 6.03 -18.86 -12.53
CA VAL A 123 5.68 -18.15 -13.75
C VAL A 123 5.91 -19.13 -14.90
N CYS A 124 4.83 -19.74 -15.41
CA CYS A 124 4.90 -20.43 -16.68
C CYS A 124 5.22 -19.36 -17.73
N PRO A 125 6.24 -19.55 -18.58
CA PRO A 125 6.39 -18.70 -19.75
C PRO A 125 5.06 -18.69 -20.51
N ASP A 126 4.61 -17.53 -21.00
CA ASP A 126 3.29 -17.37 -21.66
C ASP A 126 3.05 -18.34 -22.84
N THR A 127 4.12 -18.95 -23.35
CA THR A 127 4.09 -19.95 -24.43
C THR A 127 3.84 -21.39 -23.97
N ASP A 128 3.98 -21.71 -22.68
CA ASP A 128 3.86 -23.08 -22.17
C ASP A 128 2.47 -23.36 -21.58
N LYS A 129 1.52 -23.60 -22.50
CA LYS A 129 0.15 -24.04 -22.17
C LYS A 129 0.15 -25.35 -21.35
N ASP A 130 1.20 -26.16 -21.47
CA ASP A 130 1.32 -27.45 -20.79
C ASP A 130 1.71 -27.26 -19.32
N CYS A 131 2.53 -26.25 -19.01
CA CYS A 131 2.83 -25.80 -17.64
C CYS A 131 1.55 -25.32 -16.93
N VAL A 132 0.77 -24.44 -17.55
CA VAL A 132 -0.51 -23.94 -16.98
C VAL A 132 -1.48 -25.10 -16.76
N LYS A 133 -1.59 -26.01 -17.73
CA LYS A 133 -2.47 -27.19 -17.62
C LYS A 133 -2.02 -28.15 -16.51
N LYS A 134 -0.72 -28.39 -16.34
CA LYS A 134 -0.16 -29.22 -15.25
C LYS A 134 -0.40 -28.60 -13.88
N ILE A 135 -0.30 -27.28 -13.77
CA ILE A 135 -0.57 -26.55 -12.54
C ILE A 135 -2.06 -26.59 -12.18
N LEU A 136 -2.94 -26.27 -13.13
CA LEU A 136 -4.39 -26.35 -12.92
C LEU A 136 -4.82 -27.77 -12.59
N ALA A 137 -4.28 -28.77 -13.29
CA ALA A 137 -4.52 -30.19 -12.99
C ALA A 137 -4.04 -30.56 -11.58
N ARG A 138 -2.91 -30.01 -11.10
CA ARG A 138 -2.43 -30.22 -9.73
C ARG A 138 -3.36 -29.58 -8.69
N CYS A 139 -3.90 -28.41 -8.96
CA CYS A 139 -4.83 -27.72 -8.06
C CYS A 139 -6.26 -28.29 -8.13
N SER A 140 -6.64 -29.00 -9.20
CA SER A 140 -7.97 -29.60 -9.38
C SER A 140 -8.04 -31.10 -9.06
N ALA A 141 -6.92 -31.81 -8.99
CA ALA A 141 -6.91 -33.28 -8.83
C ALA A 141 -6.98 -33.78 -7.38
N THR A 142 -6.86 -32.89 -6.37
CA THR A 142 -7.06 -33.25 -4.96
C THR A 142 -8.38 -32.66 -4.48
N ALA A 143 -9.15 -33.45 -3.71
CA ALA A 143 -10.30 -32.91 -2.96
C ALA A 143 -9.80 -31.67 -2.21
N VAL A 144 -10.39 -30.50 -2.50
CA VAL A 144 -9.90 -29.20 -2.02
C VAL A 144 -9.63 -29.32 -0.53
N PRO A 145 -8.35 -29.33 -0.08
CA PRO A 145 -8.09 -29.41 1.34
C PRO A 145 -8.80 -28.24 2.02
N PRO A 146 -9.38 -28.44 3.21
CA PRO A 146 -10.00 -27.34 3.93
C PRO A 146 -8.95 -26.22 4.02
N GLY A 147 -9.35 -25.00 3.65
CA GLY A 147 -8.46 -23.84 3.74
C GLY A 147 -7.93 -23.65 5.17
N PRO A 148 -7.01 -22.69 5.37
CA PRO A 148 -6.46 -22.40 6.70
C PRO A 148 -7.59 -22.24 7.74
N PRO A 149 -7.48 -22.88 8.93
CA PRO A 149 -8.51 -22.77 9.95
C PRO A 149 -8.65 -21.32 10.41
N ALA A 150 -9.86 -20.88 10.75
CA ALA A 150 -10.14 -19.47 11.00
C ALA A 150 -9.30 -18.88 12.15
N GLY A 151 -9.04 -19.66 13.21
CA GLY A 151 -8.15 -19.25 14.31
C GLY A 151 -6.71 -18.92 13.87
N LEU A 152 -6.18 -19.62 12.86
CA LEU A 152 -4.89 -19.30 12.26
C LEU A 152 -4.94 -17.97 11.51
N LEU A 153 -6.01 -17.73 10.74
CA LEU A 153 -6.23 -16.48 10.03
C LEU A 153 -6.35 -15.29 11.00
N TYR A 154 -7.05 -15.46 12.12
CA TYR A 154 -7.15 -14.43 13.17
C TYR A 154 -5.79 -14.10 13.76
N ASN A 155 -5.01 -15.10 14.12
CA ASN A 155 -3.68 -14.88 14.66
C ASN A 155 -2.77 -14.16 13.65
N LEU A 156 -2.79 -14.54 12.37
CA LEU A 156 -2.04 -13.80 11.36
C LEU A 156 -2.55 -12.35 11.20
N ALA A 157 -3.87 -12.16 11.18
CA ALA A 157 -4.50 -10.84 11.06
C ALA A 157 -4.09 -9.91 12.20
N PHE A 158 -4.14 -10.40 13.43
CA PHE A 158 -3.73 -9.65 14.60
C PHE A 158 -2.22 -9.47 14.68
N ALA A 159 -1.40 -10.44 14.25
CA ALA A 159 0.06 -10.27 14.19
C ALA A 159 0.49 -9.13 13.23
N TYR A 160 -0.25 -8.91 12.14
CA TYR A 160 -0.04 -7.73 11.30
C TYR A 160 -0.40 -6.44 12.04
N ILE A 161 -1.52 -6.43 12.77
CA ILE A 161 -1.93 -5.27 13.56
C ILE A 161 -0.92 -4.97 14.67
N ASP A 162 -0.39 -5.98 15.35
CA ASP A 162 0.61 -5.87 16.41
C ASP A 162 1.87 -5.12 15.97
N LYS A 163 2.21 -5.20 14.69
CA LYS A 163 3.38 -4.53 14.09
C LYS A 163 3.10 -3.08 13.65
N ILE A 164 1.85 -2.67 13.52
CA ILE A 164 1.47 -1.31 13.10
C ILE A 164 2.17 -0.20 13.91
N PRO A 165 2.23 -0.26 15.26
CA PRO A 165 2.79 0.83 16.06
C PRO A 165 4.29 1.08 15.84
N VAL A 166 5.02 0.10 15.29
CA VAL A 166 6.47 0.18 15.09
C VAL A 166 6.86 0.44 13.64
N VAL A 167 5.88 0.68 12.76
CA VAL A 167 6.12 1.05 11.37
C VAL A 167 5.61 2.46 11.09
N GLY A 168 6.21 3.13 10.10
CA GLY A 168 5.70 4.43 9.66
C GLY A 168 4.28 4.34 9.09
N PRO A 169 3.56 5.47 8.91
CA PRO A 169 2.15 5.51 8.49
C PRO A 169 1.84 4.69 7.23
N MET A 170 2.78 4.63 6.28
CA MET A 170 2.65 3.81 5.07
C MET A 170 2.68 2.31 5.38
N GLY A 171 3.64 1.87 6.20
CA GLY A 171 3.72 0.47 6.64
C GLY A 171 2.50 0.08 7.46
N ALA A 172 1.95 1.01 8.23
CA ALA A 172 0.75 0.81 9.00
C ALA A 172 -0.47 0.52 8.10
N GLY A 173 -0.67 1.32 7.04
CA GLY A 173 -1.71 1.06 6.04
C GLY A 173 -1.55 -0.29 5.33
N PHE A 174 -0.32 -0.68 5.01
CA PHE A 174 -0.02 -1.99 4.41
C PHE A 174 -0.40 -3.16 5.31
N LEU A 175 0.10 -3.17 6.56
CA LEU A 175 -0.17 -4.22 7.53
C LEU A 175 -1.66 -4.30 7.86
N SER A 176 -2.32 -3.14 7.94
CA SER A 176 -3.76 -3.06 8.10
C SER A 176 -4.51 -3.76 6.97
N LYS A 177 -4.17 -3.49 5.70
CA LYS A 177 -4.79 -4.15 4.54
C LYS A 177 -4.57 -5.67 4.57
N ARG A 178 -3.34 -6.12 4.86
CA ARG A 178 -3.00 -7.55 5.00
C ARG A 178 -3.82 -8.24 6.09
N SER A 179 -4.04 -7.55 7.21
CA SER A 179 -4.90 -8.02 8.30
C SER A 179 -6.35 -8.17 7.85
N ILE A 180 -6.90 -7.15 7.18
CA ILE A 180 -8.26 -7.19 6.62
C ILE A 180 -8.43 -8.34 5.61
N GLU A 181 -7.43 -8.58 4.76
CA GLU A 181 -7.45 -9.71 3.82
C GLU A 181 -7.59 -11.06 4.56
N GLN A 182 -6.88 -11.26 5.67
CA GLN A 182 -6.99 -12.50 6.44
C GLN A 182 -8.38 -12.66 7.07
N PHE A 183 -8.95 -11.59 7.62
CA PHE A 183 -10.31 -11.63 8.14
C PHE A 183 -11.35 -11.88 7.04
N LYS A 184 -11.18 -11.28 5.85
CA LYS A 184 -12.04 -11.53 4.70
C LYS A 184 -11.97 -12.99 4.24
N THR A 185 -10.78 -13.60 4.24
CA THR A 185 -10.63 -15.03 3.96
C THR A 185 -11.42 -15.88 4.98
N ALA A 186 -11.40 -15.52 6.26
CA ALA A 186 -12.22 -16.20 7.27
C ALA A 186 -13.73 -16.02 6.99
N LEU A 187 -14.16 -14.81 6.60
CA LEU A 187 -15.56 -14.53 6.24
C LEU A 187 -16.03 -15.25 4.96
N GLN A 188 -15.12 -15.58 4.04
CA GLN A 188 -15.48 -16.41 2.88
C GLN A 188 -15.87 -17.83 3.30
N ALA A 189 -15.22 -18.37 4.33
CA ALA A 189 -15.56 -19.67 4.89
C ALA A 189 -16.80 -19.61 5.80
N ASN A 190 -16.95 -18.51 6.56
CA ASN A 190 -18.07 -18.28 7.45
C ASN A 190 -18.47 -16.78 7.46
N PRO A 191 -19.48 -16.36 6.68
CA PRO A 191 -19.92 -14.96 6.63
C PRO A 191 -20.41 -14.40 7.97
N ASP A 192 -20.87 -15.29 8.86
CA ASP A 192 -21.40 -14.99 10.18
C ASP A 192 -20.33 -15.10 11.28
N ASP A 193 -19.04 -15.00 10.92
CA ASP A 193 -17.97 -15.03 11.89
C ASP A 193 -17.85 -13.71 12.67
N TRP A 194 -18.17 -13.77 13.96
CA TRP A 194 -18.14 -12.60 14.84
C TRP A 194 -16.73 -12.00 15.00
N ILE A 195 -15.69 -12.83 15.12
CA ILE A 195 -14.31 -12.37 15.35
C ILE A 195 -13.80 -11.65 14.11
N ALA A 196 -14.07 -12.20 12.92
CA ALA A 196 -13.66 -11.57 11.67
C ALA A 196 -14.37 -10.23 11.43
N ASN A 197 -15.68 -10.16 11.67
CA ASN A 197 -16.43 -8.89 11.57
C ASN A 197 -15.89 -7.86 12.58
N TYR A 198 -15.74 -8.24 13.85
CA TYR A 198 -15.17 -7.37 14.88
C TYR A 198 -13.75 -6.91 14.55
N GLY A 199 -12.89 -7.81 14.09
CA GLY A 199 -11.50 -7.54 13.72
C GLY A 199 -11.37 -6.54 12.56
N ILE A 200 -12.20 -6.67 11.52
CA ILE A 200 -12.24 -5.69 10.42
C ILE A 200 -12.76 -4.34 10.91
N GLY A 201 -13.85 -4.33 11.70
CA GLY A 201 -14.39 -3.12 12.29
C GLY A 201 -13.35 -2.37 13.12
N MET A 202 -12.64 -3.08 13.99
CA MET A 202 -11.56 -2.56 14.83
C MET A 202 -10.40 -2.01 14.01
N ASN A 203 -10.00 -2.74 12.96
CA ASN A 203 -8.93 -2.31 12.09
C ASN A 203 -9.29 -0.98 11.42
N TYR A 204 -10.45 -0.88 10.76
CA TYR A 204 -10.89 0.38 10.15
C TYR A 204 -11.12 1.52 11.14
N LEU A 205 -11.54 1.23 12.37
CA LEU A 205 -11.71 2.24 13.42
C LEU A 205 -10.41 2.99 13.73
N HIS A 206 -9.25 2.35 13.55
CA HIS A 206 -7.93 2.95 13.77
C HIS A 206 -7.35 3.62 12.53
N TRP A 207 -8.06 3.63 11.39
CA TRP A 207 -7.57 4.37 10.24
C TRP A 207 -7.67 5.88 10.51
N PRO A 208 -6.70 6.67 10.04
CA PRO A 208 -6.83 8.12 10.06
C PRO A 208 -8.12 8.58 9.37
N ASP A 209 -8.78 9.60 9.94
CA ASP A 209 -10.08 10.12 9.47
C ASP A 209 -10.08 10.45 7.97
N TYR A 210 -8.93 10.84 7.44
CA TYR A 210 -8.78 11.22 6.06
C TYR A 210 -8.94 10.07 5.05
N PHE A 211 -8.97 8.81 5.49
CA PHE A 211 -9.28 7.66 4.63
C PHE A 211 -10.78 7.31 4.57
N GLU A 212 -11.63 8.03 5.31
CA GLU A 212 -13.09 7.89 5.25
C GLU A 212 -13.58 6.44 5.49
N LYS A 213 -12.93 5.69 6.40
CA LYS A 213 -13.28 4.28 6.69
C LYS A 213 -14.23 4.09 7.87
N ASN A 214 -14.74 5.16 8.47
CA ASN A 214 -15.63 5.06 9.63
C ASN A 214 -16.95 4.33 9.28
N ASP A 215 -17.55 4.60 8.12
CA ASP A 215 -18.78 3.92 7.68
C ASP A 215 -18.58 2.42 7.46
N THR A 216 -17.41 2.04 6.94
CA THR A 216 -17.04 0.63 6.82
C THR A 216 -16.88 0.00 8.20
N SER A 217 -16.21 0.68 9.14
CA SER A 217 -16.08 0.23 10.53
C SER A 217 -17.45 0.02 11.19
N ILE A 218 -18.36 0.99 11.04
CA ILE A 218 -19.77 0.94 11.52
C ILE A 218 -20.46 -0.31 10.99
N THR A 219 -20.42 -0.52 9.66
CA THR A 219 -21.07 -1.66 9.00
C THR A 219 -20.64 -3.00 9.59
N TYR A 220 -19.33 -3.18 9.84
CA TYR A 220 -18.80 -4.42 10.39
C TYR A 220 -19.13 -4.61 11.87
N PHE A 221 -19.19 -3.54 12.67
CA PHE A 221 -19.63 -3.64 14.06
C PHE A 221 -21.13 -3.88 14.20
N GLU A 222 -21.96 -3.31 13.34
CA GLU A 222 -23.40 -3.60 13.29
C GLU A 222 -23.65 -5.09 13.02
N LYS A 223 -22.91 -5.68 12.06
CA LYS A 223 -22.93 -7.13 11.83
C LYS A 223 -22.50 -7.91 13.07
N ALA A 224 -21.42 -7.52 13.73
CA ALA A 224 -20.97 -8.17 14.95
C ALA A 224 -22.04 -8.12 16.06
N ILE A 225 -22.77 -7.00 16.23
CA ILE A 225 -23.86 -6.89 17.19
C ILE A 225 -25.07 -7.76 16.78
N ALA A 226 -25.44 -7.78 15.50
CA ALA A 226 -26.53 -8.62 15.00
C ALA A 226 -26.27 -10.11 15.29
N LEU A 227 -25.04 -10.57 15.07
CA LEU A 227 -24.61 -11.94 15.40
C LEU A 227 -24.65 -12.25 16.91
N GLN A 228 -24.57 -11.25 17.79
CA GLN A 228 -24.76 -11.44 19.23
C GLN A 228 -26.23 -11.58 19.63
N GLN A 229 -27.17 -11.12 18.81
CA GLN A 229 -28.60 -11.16 19.15
C GLN A 229 -29.21 -12.56 19.01
N VAL A 230 -28.61 -13.41 18.18
CA VAL A 230 -29.06 -14.78 17.91
C VAL A 230 -28.43 -15.83 18.82
N ARG A 231 -27.58 -15.42 19.77
CA ARG A 231 -26.91 -16.32 20.72
C ARG A 231 -27.00 -15.83 22.16
N ALA A 232 -26.67 -16.70 23.10
CA ALA A 232 -26.52 -16.33 24.49
C ALA A 232 -25.49 -15.19 24.65
N ALA A 233 -25.84 -14.20 25.46
CA ALA A 233 -24.98 -13.07 25.76
C ALA A 233 -23.69 -13.56 26.42
N LYS A 234 -22.56 -13.03 25.97
CA LYS A 234 -21.24 -13.25 26.57
C LYS A 234 -20.72 -11.94 27.14
N PRO A 235 -19.87 -11.99 28.19
CA PRO A 235 -19.25 -10.78 28.73
C PRO A 235 -18.56 -9.94 27.63
N ALA A 236 -17.85 -10.60 26.72
CA ALA A 236 -17.15 -9.97 25.59
C ALA A 236 -18.05 -9.23 24.58
N ASP A 237 -19.37 -9.43 24.61
CA ASP A 237 -20.29 -8.78 23.67
C ASP A 237 -20.28 -7.25 23.79
N ILE A 238 -19.90 -6.76 24.97
CA ILE A 238 -19.76 -5.33 25.28
C ILE A 238 -18.79 -4.61 24.34
N LEU A 239 -17.77 -5.32 23.83
CA LEU A 239 -16.75 -4.75 22.95
C LEU A 239 -17.37 -4.19 21.68
N ALA A 240 -18.32 -4.90 21.06
CA ALA A 240 -18.94 -4.42 19.83
C ALA A 240 -19.76 -3.14 20.07
N TYR A 241 -20.44 -3.02 21.21
CA TYR A 241 -21.18 -1.80 21.57
C TYR A 241 -20.24 -0.61 21.84
N ILE A 242 -19.16 -0.83 22.59
CA ILE A 242 -18.14 0.19 22.85
C ILE A 242 -17.62 0.73 21.52
N ARG A 243 -17.17 -0.18 20.63
CA ARG A 243 -16.47 0.18 19.40
C ARG A 243 -17.40 0.69 18.29
N LEU A 244 -18.64 0.21 18.20
CA LEU A 244 -19.63 0.78 17.28
C LEU A 244 -19.96 2.23 17.65
N GLY A 245 -20.18 2.52 18.94
CA GLY A 245 -20.43 3.89 19.36
C GLY A 245 -19.20 4.79 19.16
N ASP A 246 -17.98 4.27 19.38
CA ASP A 246 -16.74 4.99 19.05
C ASP A 246 -16.65 5.31 17.55
N ALA A 247 -17.00 4.34 16.68
CA ALA A 247 -17.03 4.56 15.24
C ALA A 247 -18.03 5.64 14.81
N TRP A 248 -19.24 5.64 15.38
CA TRP A 248 -20.25 6.70 15.15
C TRP A 248 -19.78 8.07 15.65
N ALA A 249 -19.19 8.15 16.85
CA ALA A 249 -18.69 9.39 17.42
C ALA A 249 -17.58 9.98 16.54
N LYS A 250 -16.65 9.14 16.08
CA LYS A 250 -15.56 9.52 15.17
C LYS A 250 -16.09 9.98 13.79
N ALA A 251 -17.16 9.34 13.29
CA ALA A 251 -17.89 9.81 12.11
C ALA A 251 -18.63 11.15 12.32
N GLY A 252 -18.73 11.64 13.56
CA GLY A 252 -19.43 12.87 13.91
C GLY A 252 -20.91 12.68 14.25
N ASN A 253 -21.43 11.45 14.22
CA ASN A 253 -22.80 11.14 14.60
C ASN A 253 -22.89 10.81 16.10
N VAL A 254 -22.78 11.86 16.92
CA VAL A 254 -22.70 11.76 18.39
C VAL A 254 -23.98 11.19 19.02
N ASP A 255 -25.15 11.42 18.42
CA ASP A 255 -26.41 10.90 18.95
C ASP A 255 -26.53 9.40 18.75
N ASN A 256 -26.19 8.89 17.55
CA ASN A 256 -26.12 7.45 17.30
C ASN A 256 -25.09 6.78 18.22
N ALA A 257 -23.93 7.40 18.44
CA ALA A 257 -22.91 6.88 19.35
C ALA A 257 -23.46 6.63 20.76
N ARG A 258 -24.13 7.64 21.33
CA ARG A 258 -24.75 7.54 22.67
C ARG A 258 -25.88 6.52 22.71
N GLN A 259 -26.70 6.46 21.66
CA GLN A 259 -27.76 5.45 21.58
C GLN A 259 -27.19 4.04 21.63
N VAL A 260 -26.13 3.75 20.87
CA VAL A 260 -25.45 2.45 20.86
C VAL A 260 -24.88 2.11 22.25
N TRP A 261 -24.20 3.05 22.92
CA TRP A 261 -23.68 2.78 24.27
C TRP A 261 -24.80 2.55 25.28
N GLN A 262 -25.90 3.30 25.21
CA GLN A 262 -27.06 3.10 26.08
C GLN A 262 -27.73 1.73 25.83
N GLN A 263 -27.79 1.27 24.58
CA GLN A 263 -28.23 -0.08 24.25
C GLN A 263 -27.30 -1.14 24.89
N GLY A 264 -25.98 -0.92 24.82
CA GLY A 264 -24.99 -1.77 25.49
C GLY A 264 -25.23 -1.86 27.00
N VAL A 265 -25.46 -0.72 27.66
CA VAL A 265 -25.79 -0.67 29.11
C VAL A 265 -27.09 -1.42 29.42
N THR A 266 -28.10 -1.26 28.56
CA THR A 266 -29.41 -1.92 28.73
C THR A 266 -29.29 -3.43 28.59
N LYS A 267 -28.51 -3.91 27.61
CA LYS A 267 -28.40 -5.33 27.29
C LYS A 267 -27.44 -6.09 28.21
N LEU A 268 -26.33 -5.47 28.60
CA LEU A 268 -25.20 -6.13 29.26
C LEU A 268 -24.89 -5.57 30.66
N GLY A 269 -25.64 -4.56 31.10
CA GLY A 269 -25.42 -3.88 32.38
C GLY A 269 -24.40 -2.74 32.32
N LYS A 270 -24.20 -2.08 33.46
CA LYS A 270 -23.26 -0.96 33.57
C LYS A 270 -21.81 -1.46 33.50
N HIS A 271 -21.11 -1.10 32.44
CA HIS A 271 -19.67 -1.31 32.28
C HIS A 271 -18.95 0.05 32.31
N GLN A 272 -17.78 0.14 32.97
CA GLN A 272 -17.09 1.41 33.18
C GLN A 272 -16.83 2.15 31.86
N ASP A 273 -16.33 1.46 30.84
CA ASP A 273 -16.01 2.06 29.55
C ASP A 273 -17.24 2.67 28.83
N LEU A 274 -18.43 2.08 28.99
CA LEU A 274 -19.67 2.63 28.42
C LEU A 274 -20.12 3.87 29.20
N MET A 275 -20.08 3.79 30.54
CA MET A 275 -20.45 4.90 31.41
C MET A 275 -19.53 6.10 31.17
N GLU A 276 -18.22 5.87 31.08
CA GLU A 276 -17.22 6.88 30.77
C GLU A 276 -17.57 7.66 29.49
N ARG A 277 -17.92 6.97 28.41
CA ARG A 277 -18.31 7.58 27.13
C ARG A 277 -19.62 8.35 27.21
N LEU A 278 -20.58 7.82 27.96
CA LEU A 278 -21.86 8.49 28.20
C LEU A 278 -21.68 9.76 29.04
N ASP A 279 -20.68 9.81 29.92
CA ASP A 279 -20.37 10.97 30.76
C ASP A 279 -19.64 12.10 30.01
N ILE A 280 -18.96 11.79 28.90
CA ILE A 280 -18.31 12.81 28.07
C ILE A 280 -19.37 13.76 27.44
N PRO A 281 -19.22 15.09 27.58
CA PRO A 281 -20.13 16.04 26.93
C PRO A 281 -20.16 15.84 25.40
N LYS A 282 -21.37 15.87 24.81
CA LYS A 282 -21.57 15.66 23.35
C LYS A 282 -20.61 16.47 22.48
N SER A 283 -20.38 17.74 22.84
CA SER A 283 -19.49 18.66 22.11
C SER A 283 -18.02 18.26 22.11
N LYS A 284 -17.58 17.43 23.08
CA LYS A 284 -16.19 16.96 23.22
C LYS A 284 -16.00 15.53 22.73
N LEU A 285 -17.08 14.80 22.48
CA LEU A 285 -17.04 13.36 22.26
C LEU A 285 -16.24 12.97 21.02
N LYS A 286 -16.50 13.62 19.87
CA LYS A 286 -15.77 13.35 18.63
C LYS A 286 -14.27 13.52 18.83
N VAL A 287 -13.85 14.64 19.43
CA VAL A 287 -12.43 14.94 19.67
C VAL A 287 -11.81 13.90 20.59
N ALA A 288 -12.45 13.59 21.71
CA ALA A 288 -11.96 12.59 22.68
C ALA A 288 -11.78 11.21 22.04
N VAL A 289 -12.75 10.78 21.23
CA VAL A 289 -12.67 9.50 20.50
C VAL A 289 -11.59 9.57 19.43
N THR A 290 -11.56 10.58 18.57
CA THR A 290 -10.54 10.72 17.52
C THR A 290 -9.13 10.71 18.10
N GLU A 291 -8.87 11.44 19.19
CA GLU A 291 -7.57 11.46 19.86
C GLU A 291 -7.16 10.11 20.45
N ALA A 292 -8.14 9.33 20.95
CA ALA A 292 -7.86 8.01 21.52
C ALA A 292 -7.40 6.98 20.47
N TYR A 293 -7.89 7.10 19.23
CA TYR A 293 -7.56 6.16 18.14
C TYR A 293 -6.44 6.66 17.22
N ASN A 294 -6.38 7.99 17.02
CA ASN A 294 -5.47 8.65 16.10
C ASN A 294 -4.61 9.72 16.81
N PRO A 295 -3.86 9.38 17.88
CA PRO A 295 -3.04 10.36 18.58
C PRO A 295 -2.04 10.99 17.60
N ASN A 296 -2.01 12.33 17.54
CA ASN A 296 -1.14 13.09 16.62
C ASN A 296 -1.28 12.71 15.13
N ASN A 297 -2.49 12.32 14.67
CA ASN A 297 -2.73 11.80 13.32
C ASN A 297 -1.91 10.54 12.98
N SER A 298 -1.46 9.80 13.99
CA SER A 298 -0.79 8.50 13.84
C SER A 298 -1.71 7.39 14.33
N ILE A 299 -1.55 6.18 13.79
CA ILE A 299 -2.33 5.03 14.25
C ILE A 299 -1.87 4.68 15.66
N GLY A 300 -2.76 4.80 16.64
CA GLY A 300 -2.49 4.42 18.02
C GLY A 300 -2.22 2.92 18.16
N ALA A 301 -1.66 2.51 19.30
CA ALA A 301 -1.53 1.09 19.61
C ALA A 301 -2.92 0.45 19.62
N ILE A 302 -3.14 -0.52 18.72
CA ILE A 302 -4.39 -1.27 18.66
C ILE A 302 -4.30 -2.39 19.68
N ASP A 303 -5.24 -2.45 20.62
CA ASP A 303 -5.35 -3.61 21.50
C ASP A 303 -5.86 -4.82 20.70
N THR A 304 -4.96 -5.78 20.48
CA THR A 304 -5.23 -7.04 19.79
C THR A 304 -5.37 -8.22 20.76
N ASP A 305 -5.43 -7.95 22.07
CA ASP A 305 -5.62 -8.99 23.06
C ASP A 305 -7.07 -9.46 23.04
N ILE A 306 -7.29 -10.54 22.32
CA ILE A 306 -8.59 -11.19 22.22
C ILE A 306 -8.85 -12.15 23.38
N SER A 307 -8.01 -12.18 24.42
CA SER A 307 -8.24 -13.06 25.57
C SER A 307 -9.54 -12.81 26.31
N ILE A 308 -10.04 -11.60 26.16
CA ILE A 308 -11.35 -11.20 26.61
C ILE A 308 -12.50 -12.03 26.03
N LEU A 309 -12.35 -12.59 24.83
CA LEU A 309 -13.41 -13.37 24.17
C LEU A 309 -13.73 -14.68 24.90
N TRP A 310 -12.83 -15.15 25.76
CA TRP A 310 -12.98 -16.36 26.56
C TRP A 310 -12.84 -16.11 28.07
N ALA A 311 -12.93 -14.86 28.50
CA ALA A 311 -12.97 -14.53 29.92
C ALA A 311 -14.37 -14.78 30.49
N ASP A 312 -14.43 -15.39 31.68
CA ASP A 312 -15.70 -15.58 32.41
C ASP A 312 -16.27 -14.25 32.92
N VAL A 313 -15.40 -13.27 33.16
CA VAL A 313 -15.75 -11.95 33.68
C VAL A 313 -15.02 -10.89 32.86
N MET A 314 -15.75 -9.86 32.41
CA MET A 314 -15.11 -8.69 31.80
C MET A 314 -14.27 -7.95 32.85
N PRO A 315 -13.02 -7.55 32.54
CA PRO A 315 -12.32 -6.51 33.26
C PRO A 315 -13.21 -5.27 33.40
N THR A 316 -13.05 -4.54 34.50
CA THR A 316 -13.81 -3.31 34.74
C THR A 316 -13.64 -2.27 33.63
N SER A 317 -12.46 -2.22 33.01
CA SER A 317 -12.16 -1.39 31.86
C SER A 317 -11.33 -2.19 30.86
N VAL A 318 -11.65 -2.04 29.58
CA VAL A 318 -10.89 -2.61 28.45
C VAL A 318 -10.22 -1.49 27.66
N PHE A 319 -10.88 -0.34 27.50
CA PHE A 319 -10.34 0.82 26.82
C PHE A 319 -10.96 2.13 27.33
N SER A 320 -10.22 2.80 28.20
CA SER A 320 -10.56 4.12 28.75
C SER A 320 -10.10 5.24 27.82
N LEU A 321 -10.98 6.21 27.58
CA LEU A 321 -10.70 7.47 26.87
C LEU A 321 -9.98 8.50 27.77
N HIS A 322 -10.05 8.38 29.10
CA HIS A 322 -9.41 9.30 30.04
C HIS A 322 -7.88 9.15 30.11
N ASN A 323 -7.34 7.97 29.78
CA ASN A 323 -5.90 7.76 29.81
C ASN A 323 -5.17 8.38 28.60
N THR A 324 -5.88 8.67 27.51
CA THR A 324 -5.27 9.24 26.30
C THR A 324 -5.16 10.77 26.37
N SER A 325 -6.01 11.45 27.16
CA SER A 325 -5.99 12.92 27.29
C SER A 325 -4.78 13.48 28.06
N LYS A 326 -4.04 12.66 28.82
CA LYS A 326 -2.83 13.13 29.55
C LYS A 326 -1.62 13.39 28.65
N VAL A 327 -1.68 13.02 27.37
CA VAL A 327 -0.56 13.19 26.41
C VAL A 327 -0.55 14.57 25.73
N SER A 328 -1.57 15.42 25.89
CA SER A 328 -1.78 16.58 25.00
C SER A 328 -1.84 17.98 25.64
N THR A 329 -1.59 18.15 26.94
CA THR A 329 -1.51 19.51 27.54
C THR A 329 -0.08 20.03 27.74
N ALA A 330 0.95 19.22 27.48
CA ALA A 330 2.33 19.69 27.38
C ALA A 330 2.58 20.13 25.93
N ASN A 331 2.59 21.45 25.70
CA ASN A 331 2.97 22.12 24.43
C ASN A 331 1.96 22.06 23.26
N ILE A 332 0.70 22.45 23.49
CA ILE A 332 -0.14 23.01 22.41
C ILE A 332 -0.49 24.45 22.78
N GLY A 333 0.54 25.28 22.91
CA GLY A 333 0.40 26.72 22.70
C GLY A 333 0.23 26.94 21.20
N GLY A 334 -1.01 27.15 20.77
CA GLY A 334 -1.35 27.39 19.38
C GLY A 334 -0.66 28.64 18.84
N GLN A 335 0.47 28.44 18.17
CA GLN A 335 0.78 29.24 16.99
C GLN A 335 0.05 28.57 15.84
N SER A 336 -0.91 29.28 15.26
CA SER A 336 -1.40 28.99 13.91
C SER A 336 -0.20 28.69 13.03
N ALA A 337 -0.19 27.54 12.36
CA ALA A 337 0.84 27.21 11.39
C ALA A 337 1.06 28.44 10.50
N PRO A 338 2.29 28.98 10.39
CA PRO A 338 2.53 30.14 9.56
C PRO A 338 2.00 29.80 8.18
N GLN A 339 1.12 30.64 7.64
CA GLN A 339 0.80 30.54 6.23
C GLN A 339 2.13 30.60 5.48
N PRO A 340 2.44 29.61 4.62
CA PRO A 340 3.71 29.59 3.91
C PRO A 340 3.83 30.88 3.13
N GLN A 341 4.83 31.70 3.46
CA GLN A 341 5.19 32.82 2.59
C GLN A 341 5.67 32.22 1.26
N ALA A 342 5.10 32.72 0.17
CA ALA A 342 5.08 32.09 -1.16
C ALA A 342 6.43 32.03 -1.91
N GLU A 343 7.57 32.17 -1.24
CA GLU A 343 8.87 32.35 -1.92
C GLU A 343 9.92 31.28 -1.63
N ASP A 344 9.73 30.40 -0.65
CA ASP A 344 10.52 29.17 -0.59
C ASP A 344 9.74 28.05 -1.27
N ASN A 345 10.28 27.56 -2.39
CA ASN A 345 9.86 26.32 -3.05
C ASN A 345 9.91 25.18 -2.03
N ALA A 346 8.86 25.05 -1.22
CA ALA A 346 8.64 23.90 -0.37
C ALA A 346 8.82 22.70 -1.29
N ASN A 347 9.88 21.93 -1.02
CA ASN A 347 10.24 20.76 -1.80
C ASN A 347 8.94 20.05 -2.17
N LEU A 348 8.67 19.83 -3.46
CA LEU A 348 7.48 19.13 -3.95
C LEU A 348 7.20 17.83 -3.17
N PHE A 349 8.25 17.21 -2.61
CA PHE A 349 8.17 16.11 -1.65
C PHE A 349 7.53 16.48 -0.32
N GLN A 350 7.99 17.57 0.30
CA GLN A 350 7.44 18.12 1.52
C GLN A 350 6.00 18.57 1.26
N TRP A 351 5.71 19.17 0.11
CA TRP A 351 4.35 19.44 -0.32
C TRP A 351 3.55 18.14 -0.43
N PHE A 352 4.04 17.12 -1.15
CA PHE A 352 3.34 15.84 -1.32
C PHE A 352 3.09 15.16 0.03
N ARG A 353 4.06 15.19 0.94
CA ARG A 353 3.96 14.63 2.29
C ARG A 353 2.99 15.42 3.17
N ASN A 354 3.07 16.74 3.15
CA ASN A 354 2.20 17.64 3.92
C ASN A 354 0.75 17.55 3.41
N ASN A 355 0.58 17.36 2.11
CA ASN A 355 -0.72 17.24 1.47
C ASN A 355 -1.21 15.80 1.39
N LEU A 356 -0.41 14.78 1.70
CA LEU A 356 -0.85 13.37 1.66
C LEU A 356 -2.15 13.15 2.46
N PRO A 357 -2.33 13.72 3.67
CA PRO A 357 -3.62 13.63 4.38
C PRO A 357 -4.78 14.30 3.65
N LEU A 358 -4.54 15.34 2.83
CA LEU A 358 -5.57 16.01 2.02
C LEU A 358 -5.84 15.27 0.71
N LEU A 359 -4.79 14.77 0.05
CA LEU A 359 -4.83 13.94 -1.16
C LEU A 359 -5.67 12.69 -0.95
N VAL A 360 -5.70 12.18 0.28
CA VAL A 360 -6.45 10.98 0.63
C VAL A 360 -7.94 11.21 0.85
N ARG A 361 -8.38 12.44 1.16
CA ARG A 361 -9.81 12.78 1.28
C ARG A 361 -10.43 13.00 -0.08
N ARG A 362 -11.59 12.39 -0.34
CA ARG A 362 -12.28 12.49 -1.65
C ARG A 362 -12.77 13.91 -1.91
N GLU A 363 -13.30 14.54 -0.88
CA GLU A 363 -13.87 15.89 -0.85
C GLU A 363 -12.85 17.05 -0.85
N SER A 364 -11.58 16.74 -0.57
CA SER A 364 -10.50 17.73 -0.51
C SER A 364 -9.54 17.64 -1.68
N ALA A 365 -9.52 16.55 -2.45
CA ALA A 365 -8.60 16.38 -3.58
C ALA A 365 -8.68 17.55 -4.58
N ASP A 366 -9.88 18.07 -4.84
CA ASP A 366 -10.12 19.20 -5.74
C ASP A 366 -9.79 20.57 -5.09
N LYS A 367 -9.58 20.59 -3.77
CA LYS A 367 -9.25 21.79 -2.98
C LYS A 367 -7.76 21.89 -2.66
N ILE A 368 -6.97 20.92 -3.08
CA ILE A 368 -5.55 20.91 -2.81
C ILE A 368 -4.93 22.06 -3.59
N ASP A 369 -4.31 22.96 -2.84
CA ASP A 369 -3.60 24.08 -3.43
C ASP A 369 -2.33 23.57 -4.10
N MET A 370 -2.45 23.35 -5.40
CA MET A 370 -1.35 22.96 -6.28
C MET A 370 -0.50 24.20 -6.67
N SER A 371 -0.82 25.42 -6.20
CA SER A 371 -0.03 26.62 -6.52
C SER A 371 1.41 26.50 -6.03
N GLY A 372 1.65 25.87 -4.89
CA GLY A 372 2.98 25.59 -4.34
C GLY A 372 3.84 24.65 -5.20
N ILE A 373 3.27 24.05 -6.24
CA ILE A 373 3.98 23.22 -7.22
C ILE A 373 4.00 23.87 -8.63
N GLY A 374 3.63 25.15 -8.70
CA GLY A 374 3.53 25.94 -9.93
C GLY A 374 2.31 25.58 -10.79
N ALA A 375 1.27 24.96 -10.23
CA ALA A 375 0.15 24.40 -10.99
C ALA A 375 -1.06 25.34 -11.16
N THR A 376 -0.90 26.66 -10.99
CA THR A 376 -2.02 27.58 -11.27
C THR A 376 -2.28 27.65 -12.78
N ASN A 377 -3.30 26.89 -13.22
CA ASN A 377 -4.21 27.09 -14.36
C ASN A 377 -3.67 27.20 -15.81
N ASN A 378 -2.52 26.60 -16.15
CA ASN A 378 -2.16 26.17 -17.52
C ASN A 378 -0.73 25.59 -17.62
N HIS A 379 -0.02 25.52 -16.49
CA HIS A 379 1.34 24.98 -16.49
C HIS A 379 1.30 23.45 -16.57
N HIS A 380 1.80 22.89 -17.67
CA HIS A 380 1.89 21.44 -17.94
C HIS A 380 2.39 20.59 -16.76
N THR A 381 3.32 21.10 -15.92
CA THR A 381 3.80 20.40 -14.73
C THR A 381 2.71 20.13 -13.70
N GLY A 382 1.75 21.05 -13.56
CA GLY A 382 0.58 20.89 -12.69
C GLY A 382 -0.34 19.77 -13.16
N ILE A 383 -0.58 19.68 -14.47
CA ILE A 383 -1.42 18.63 -15.07
C ILE A 383 -0.79 17.25 -14.89
N ILE A 384 0.54 17.16 -15.08
CA ILE A 384 1.32 15.93 -14.85
C ILE A 384 1.20 15.48 -13.40
N ALA A 385 1.49 16.38 -12.46
CA ALA A 385 1.44 16.09 -11.03
C ALA A 385 0.03 15.69 -10.58
N HIS A 386 -0.99 16.42 -11.04
CA HIS A 386 -2.39 16.13 -10.73
C HIS A 386 -2.82 14.72 -11.17
N ASN A 387 -2.51 14.33 -12.40
CA ASN A 387 -2.92 13.01 -12.90
C ASN A 387 -2.14 11.86 -12.26
N MET A 388 -0.86 12.06 -12.01
CA MET A 388 -0.06 11.10 -11.25
C MET A 388 -0.61 10.91 -9.84
N ILE A 389 -0.97 11.99 -9.16
CA ILE A 389 -1.64 11.95 -7.86
C ILE A 389 -2.98 11.20 -7.95
N ARG A 390 -3.81 11.48 -8.96
CA ARG A 390 -5.11 10.81 -9.13
C ARG A 390 -4.94 9.31 -9.33
N GLY A 391 -3.99 8.88 -10.16
CA GLY A 391 -3.69 7.47 -10.36
C GLY A 391 -3.18 6.79 -9.08
N PHE A 392 -2.25 7.45 -8.38
CA PHE A 392 -1.76 6.99 -7.08
C PHE A 392 -2.89 6.81 -6.09
N MET A 393 -3.75 7.82 -5.95
CA MET A 393 -4.81 7.83 -4.96
C MET A 393 -5.91 6.82 -5.24
N SER A 394 -6.31 6.67 -6.51
CA SER A 394 -7.34 5.69 -6.89
C SER A 394 -6.90 4.28 -6.51
N GLN A 395 -5.64 3.94 -6.78
CA GLN A 395 -5.10 2.64 -6.40
C GLN A 395 -4.85 2.51 -4.89
N PHE A 396 -4.30 3.55 -4.26
CA PHE A 396 -3.91 3.51 -2.85
C PHE A 396 -5.11 3.43 -1.89
N ARG A 397 -6.25 4.05 -2.24
CA ARG A 397 -7.50 3.99 -1.45
C ARG A 397 -8.12 2.59 -1.40
N GLY A 398 -7.62 1.67 -2.23
CA GLY A 398 -8.18 0.34 -2.41
C GLY A 398 -9.50 0.37 -3.15
N ASP A 399 -9.67 1.33 -4.08
CA ASP A 399 -10.80 1.33 -5.00
C ASP A 399 -10.77 0.03 -5.83
N SER A 400 -11.93 -0.42 -6.30
CA SER A 400 -11.96 -1.57 -7.20
C SER A 400 -11.20 -1.25 -8.48
N ASN A 401 -10.62 -2.27 -9.14
CA ASN A 401 -9.96 -2.08 -10.43
C ASN A 401 -10.90 -1.37 -11.44
N ASP A 402 -12.19 -1.68 -11.42
CA ASP A 402 -13.21 -1.02 -12.26
C ASP A 402 -13.33 0.49 -11.97
N THR A 403 -13.24 0.88 -10.70
CA THR A 403 -13.29 2.30 -10.30
C THR A 403 -12.04 3.03 -10.79
N VAL A 404 -10.85 2.41 -10.65
CA VAL A 404 -9.58 2.96 -11.14
C VAL A 404 -9.61 3.08 -12.67
N LEU A 405 -10.09 2.06 -13.37
CA LEU A 405 -10.24 2.06 -14.83
C LEU A 405 -11.25 3.11 -15.31
N SER A 406 -12.36 3.29 -14.60
CA SER A 406 -13.33 4.35 -14.90
C SER A 406 -12.70 5.74 -14.76
N ALA A 407 -11.95 5.98 -13.68
CA ALA A 407 -11.25 7.25 -13.48
C ALA A 407 -10.16 7.49 -14.54
N LEU A 408 -9.43 6.43 -14.92
CA LEU A 408 -8.45 6.45 -15.99
C LEU A 408 -9.08 6.80 -17.35
N ASN A 409 -10.22 6.19 -17.70
CA ASN A 409 -10.91 6.42 -18.96
C ASN A 409 -11.49 7.84 -19.08
N GLN A 410 -11.70 8.52 -17.96
CA GLN A 410 -12.10 9.93 -17.91
C GLN A 410 -10.91 10.89 -18.07
N ALA A 411 -9.67 10.41 -17.86
CA ALA A 411 -8.49 11.23 -18.08
C ALA A 411 -8.26 11.43 -19.59
N PRO A 412 -8.02 12.67 -20.06
CA PRO A 412 -7.62 12.93 -21.44
C PRO A 412 -6.44 12.05 -21.87
N ASN A 413 -6.42 11.59 -23.12
CA ASN A 413 -5.40 10.67 -23.63
C ASN A 413 -3.96 11.15 -23.37
N TYR A 414 -3.73 12.46 -23.38
CA TYR A 414 -2.41 13.04 -23.12
C TYR A 414 -1.97 12.94 -21.65
N GLU A 415 -2.93 12.85 -20.73
CA GLU A 415 -2.75 12.76 -19.28
C GLU A 415 -2.63 11.31 -18.78
N GLN A 416 -3.26 10.36 -19.49
CA GLN A 416 -3.29 8.95 -19.11
C GLN A 416 -1.92 8.37 -18.73
N PRO A 417 -0.81 8.65 -19.46
CA PRO A 417 0.49 8.13 -19.08
C PRO A 417 0.92 8.48 -17.65
N PHE A 418 0.64 9.70 -17.18
CA PHE A 418 0.95 10.13 -15.82
C PHE A 418 0.02 9.47 -14.81
N PHE A 419 -1.25 9.26 -15.17
CA PHE A 419 -2.18 8.47 -14.37
C PHE A 419 -1.64 7.04 -14.17
N HIS A 420 -1.08 6.41 -15.21
CA HIS A 420 -0.44 5.09 -15.10
C HIS A 420 0.83 5.09 -14.24
N GLU A 421 1.69 6.10 -14.34
CA GLU A 421 2.81 6.27 -13.39
C GLU A 421 2.28 6.37 -11.94
N GLY A 422 1.19 7.10 -11.74
CA GLY A 422 0.46 7.16 -10.48
C GLY A 422 -0.02 5.80 -9.98
N ILE A 423 -0.72 5.03 -10.83
CA ILE A 423 -1.16 3.67 -10.50
C ILE A 423 0.03 2.81 -10.07
N GLY A 424 1.16 2.89 -10.78
CA GLY A 424 2.39 2.19 -10.41
C GLY A 424 2.89 2.55 -9.02
N MET A 425 2.88 3.84 -8.67
CA MET A 425 3.18 4.29 -7.30
C MET A 425 2.18 3.71 -6.28
N GLY A 426 0.89 3.68 -6.62
CA GLY A 426 -0.17 3.20 -5.73
C GLY A 426 -0.06 1.71 -5.47
N VAL A 427 0.18 0.90 -6.51
CA VAL A 427 0.46 -0.54 -6.37
C VAL A 427 1.69 -0.74 -5.49
N ALA A 428 2.79 -0.04 -5.78
CA ALA A 428 4.02 -0.13 -5.00
C ALA A 428 3.83 0.22 -3.52
N ALA A 429 2.99 1.23 -3.23
CA ALA A 429 2.62 1.61 -1.87
C ALA A 429 1.80 0.55 -1.13
N THR A 430 1.13 -0.35 -1.86
CA THR A 430 0.36 -1.48 -1.30
C THR A 430 1.16 -2.79 -1.20
N LEU A 431 2.39 -2.83 -1.71
CA LEU A 431 3.26 -4.00 -1.59
C LEU A 431 4.04 -3.99 -0.28
N ASP A 432 4.48 -5.18 0.15
CA ASP A 432 5.41 -5.29 1.27
C ASP A 432 6.78 -4.79 0.80
N THR A 433 7.10 -3.54 1.11
CA THR A 433 8.39 -2.99 0.75
C THR A 433 9.48 -3.34 1.77
N SER A 434 9.16 -3.98 2.91
CA SER A 434 10.09 -4.32 4.02
C SER A 434 11.31 -5.10 3.53
N ALA A 435 12.34 -5.26 4.37
CA ALA A 435 13.56 -5.98 3.96
C ALA A 435 13.26 -7.38 3.38
N ASP A 436 12.22 -8.05 3.88
CA ASP A 436 11.84 -9.41 3.49
C ASP A 436 10.68 -9.51 2.48
N GLY A 437 10.00 -8.39 2.18
CA GLY A 437 8.90 -8.36 1.21
C GLY A 437 9.34 -8.68 -0.22
N SER A 438 8.43 -8.95 -1.14
CA SER A 438 8.80 -9.20 -2.55
C SER A 438 8.03 -8.28 -3.49
N LEU A 439 8.70 -7.86 -4.57
CA LEU A 439 8.06 -7.14 -5.67
C LEU A 439 7.51 -8.08 -6.75
N ALA A 440 7.65 -9.40 -6.60
CA ALA A 440 7.10 -10.37 -7.56
C ALA A 440 5.60 -10.16 -7.89
N PRO A 441 4.71 -9.79 -6.93
CA PRO A 441 3.31 -9.52 -7.26
C PRO A 441 3.09 -8.27 -8.12
N PHE A 442 4.05 -7.35 -8.18
CA PHE A 442 3.88 -6.04 -8.83
C PHE A 442 3.43 -6.19 -10.29
N ALA A 443 4.07 -7.06 -11.06
CA ALA A 443 3.74 -7.30 -12.47
C ALA A 443 2.30 -7.78 -12.65
N THR A 444 1.87 -8.74 -11.83
CA THR A 444 0.50 -9.26 -11.83
C THR A 444 -0.52 -8.18 -11.44
N ASP A 445 -0.20 -7.38 -10.43
CA ASP A 445 -1.08 -6.34 -9.92
C ASP A 445 -1.28 -5.18 -10.91
N ILE A 446 -0.28 -4.88 -11.75
CA ILE A 446 -0.38 -3.82 -12.76
C ILE A 446 -1.01 -4.30 -14.09
N ALA A 447 -0.95 -5.60 -14.38
CA ALA A 447 -1.43 -6.18 -15.64
C ALA A 447 -2.93 -5.89 -15.89
N VAL A 448 -3.72 -5.79 -14.82
CA VAL A 448 -5.16 -5.44 -14.88
C VAL A 448 -5.42 -4.04 -15.43
N PHE A 449 -4.42 -3.16 -15.43
CA PHE A 449 -4.49 -1.80 -15.98
C PHE A 449 -3.93 -1.71 -17.41
N GLY A 450 -3.60 -2.84 -18.04
CA GLY A 450 -3.24 -2.94 -19.44
C GLY A 450 -1.73 -2.85 -19.72
N ASN A 451 -1.24 -3.84 -20.48
CA ASN A 451 0.20 -4.03 -20.76
C ASN A 451 0.83 -2.90 -21.58
N LYS A 452 0.04 -2.11 -22.34
CA LYS A 452 0.57 -1.00 -23.15
C LYS A 452 1.19 0.14 -22.32
N PHE A 453 0.90 0.18 -21.01
CA PHE A 453 1.43 1.15 -20.06
C PHE A 453 2.40 0.55 -19.04
N GLU A 454 2.75 -0.73 -19.17
CA GLU A 454 3.59 -1.48 -18.22
C GLU A 454 4.83 -0.69 -17.79
N ARG A 455 5.54 -0.09 -18.75
CA ARG A 455 6.74 0.72 -18.50
C ARG A 455 6.50 1.89 -17.55
N LEU A 456 5.33 2.52 -17.63
CA LEU A 456 4.96 3.67 -16.81
C LEU A 456 4.61 3.23 -15.41
N HIS A 457 3.98 2.07 -15.25
CA HIS A 457 3.77 1.48 -13.93
C HIS A 457 5.09 1.21 -13.23
N TYR A 458 6.07 0.61 -13.90
CA TYR A 458 7.41 0.41 -13.34
C TYR A 458 8.14 1.72 -13.03
N ALA A 459 8.00 2.75 -13.89
CA ALA A 459 8.50 4.07 -13.55
C ALA A 459 7.84 4.60 -12.26
N GLY A 460 6.53 4.42 -12.09
CA GLY A 460 5.81 4.72 -10.85
C GLY A 460 6.35 3.99 -9.61
N LEU A 461 6.65 2.69 -9.75
CA LEU A 461 7.32 1.91 -8.69
C LEU A 461 8.68 2.52 -8.32
N GLY A 462 9.48 2.87 -9.32
CA GLY A 462 10.74 3.57 -9.14
C GLY A 462 10.59 4.86 -8.35
N MET A 463 9.61 5.68 -8.77
CA MET A 463 9.30 6.95 -8.14
C MET A 463 8.91 6.77 -6.68
N TRP A 464 8.08 5.77 -6.38
CA TRP A 464 7.68 5.43 -5.01
C TRP A 464 8.88 5.20 -4.09
N TYR A 465 9.88 4.43 -4.53
CA TYR A 465 11.11 4.23 -3.76
C TYR A 465 11.97 5.49 -3.66
N GLY A 466 11.93 6.37 -4.66
CA GLY A 466 12.63 7.65 -4.67
C GLY A 466 12.04 8.68 -3.70
N LEU A 467 10.80 8.48 -3.26
CA LEU A 467 10.12 9.29 -2.25
C LEU A 467 10.49 8.87 -0.81
N ALA A 468 11.37 7.90 -0.60
CA ALA A 468 11.81 7.55 0.76
C ALA A 468 12.64 8.71 1.37
N PRO A 469 12.40 9.11 2.63
CA PRO A 469 13.19 10.16 3.31
C PRO A 469 14.69 9.84 3.35
N THR A 470 15.03 8.55 3.39
CA THR A 470 16.39 8.03 3.33
C THR A 470 16.47 6.89 2.32
N LEU A 471 17.35 7.03 1.33
CA LEU A 471 17.55 6.01 0.30
C LEU A 471 18.50 4.91 0.79
N ASN A 472 17.99 3.69 0.97
CA ASN A 472 18.80 2.50 1.18
C ASN A 472 19.01 1.79 -0.17
N LEU A 473 20.09 2.14 -0.87
CA LEU A 473 20.38 1.61 -2.22
C LEU A 473 20.59 0.10 -2.26
N VAL A 474 21.10 -0.50 -1.17
CA VAL A 474 21.26 -1.97 -1.08
C VAL A 474 19.89 -2.63 -1.06
N ARG A 475 18.97 -2.14 -0.22
CA ARG A 475 17.58 -2.63 -0.18
C ARG A 475 16.89 -2.42 -1.52
N ILE A 476 16.99 -1.24 -2.13
CA ILE A 476 16.38 -0.95 -3.43
C ILE A 476 16.89 -1.93 -4.50
N ARG A 477 18.21 -2.13 -4.59
CA ARG A 477 18.81 -3.08 -5.54
C ARG A 477 18.30 -4.50 -5.33
N ASN A 478 18.25 -4.95 -4.08
CA ASN A 478 17.75 -6.28 -3.76
C ASN A 478 16.27 -6.42 -4.11
N LYS A 479 15.46 -5.36 -3.93
CA LYS A 479 14.04 -5.38 -4.32
C LYS A 479 13.85 -5.37 -5.82
N PHE A 480 14.57 -4.52 -6.55
CA PHE A 480 14.43 -4.44 -7.99
C PHE A 480 14.95 -5.70 -8.67
N ALA A 481 15.86 -6.45 -8.05
CA ALA A 481 16.27 -7.77 -8.53
C ALA A 481 15.12 -8.79 -8.63
N ASP A 482 13.99 -8.58 -7.96
CA ASP A 482 12.77 -9.40 -8.11
C ASP A 482 12.05 -9.14 -9.45
N LEU A 483 12.34 -8.01 -10.11
CA LEU A 483 11.72 -7.64 -11.38
C LEU A 483 12.51 -8.26 -12.54
N ASP A 484 11.84 -8.45 -13.68
CA ASP A 484 12.54 -8.75 -14.91
C ASP A 484 13.49 -7.60 -15.31
N LEU A 485 14.43 -7.86 -16.22
CA LEU A 485 15.43 -6.87 -16.61
C LEU A 485 14.79 -5.56 -17.12
N ARG A 486 13.65 -5.66 -17.78
CA ARG A 486 12.91 -4.52 -18.31
C ARG A 486 12.32 -3.66 -17.19
N GLY A 487 11.63 -4.27 -16.24
CA GLY A 487 11.05 -3.64 -15.06
C GLY A 487 12.13 -3.01 -14.17
N GLN A 488 13.29 -3.65 -14.04
CA GLN A 488 14.45 -3.07 -13.36
C GLN A 488 14.86 -1.73 -13.97
N PHE A 489 15.03 -1.68 -15.30
CA PHE A 489 15.42 -0.44 -15.97
C PHE A 489 14.38 0.67 -15.75
N TYR A 490 13.10 0.39 -16.00
CA TYR A 490 12.06 1.40 -15.82
C TYR A 490 11.91 1.86 -14.36
N ALA A 491 12.09 0.95 -13.39
CA ALA A 491 12.08 1.31 -11.98
C ALA A 491 13.30 2.18 -11.59
N TYR A 492 14.50 1.93 -12.13
CA TYR A 492 15.64 2.82 -11.91
C TYR A 492 15.48 4.19 -12.59
N GLU A 493 14.82 4.23 -13.74
CA GLU A 493 14.45 5.49 -14.42
C GLU A 493 13.50 6.32 -13.54
N GLY A 494 12.42 5.70 -13.04
CA GLY A 494 11.50 6.34 -12.10
C GLY A 494 12.16 6.79 -10.79
N LEU A 495 13.08 5.98 -10.26
CA LEU A 495 13.87 6.33 -9.08
C LEU A 495 14.72 7.58 -9.34
N GLY A 496 15.43 7.64 -10.46
CA GLY A 496 16.23 8.79 -10.87
C GLY A 496 15.40 10.05 -11.06
N PHE A 497 14.22 9.91 -11.65
CA PHE A 497 13.25 10.99 -11.79
C PHE A 497 12.85 11.55 -10.42
N ALA A 498 12.39 10.68 -9.51
CA ALA A 498 11.91 11.11 -8.20
C ALA A 498 13.02 11.74 -7.36
N VAL A 499 14.19 11.10 -7.25
CA VAL A 499 15.29 11.63 -6.43
C VAL A 499 15.75 13.02 -6.92
N THR A 500 15.76 13.24 -8.22
CA THR A 500 16.16 14.53 -8.83
C THR A 500 15.07 15.59 -8.67
N LEU A 501 13.79 15.21 -8.84
CA LEU A 501 12.68 16.13 -8.74
C LEU A 501 12.44 16.58 -7.29
N PHE A 502 12.42 15.61 -6.36
CA PHE A 502 11.95 15.72 -4.97
C PHE A 502 13.09 15.81 -3.92
N GLY A 503 14.36 15.76 -4.31
CA GLY A 503 15.49 15.81 -3.35
C GLY A 503 15.80 17.23 -2.83
N ASN A 504 16.08 17.36 -1.52
CA ASN A 504 16.42 18.63 -0.84
C ASN A 504 17.68 19.34 -1.38
N SER A 505 18.54 18.65 -2.15
CA SER A 505 19.66 19.24 -2.89
C SER A 505 19.80 18.58 -4.27
N ILE A 506 18.70 18.58 -5.01
CA ILE A 506 18.50 18.33 -6.46
C ILE A 506 19.67 17.63 -7.18
N THR A 507 20.77 18.33 -7.42
CA THR A 507 21.92 17.84 -8.18
C THR A 507 22.92 17.06 -7.34
N ARG A 508 23.23 17.52 -6.12
CA ARG A 508 24.18 16.84 -5.23
C ARG A 508 23.62 15.52 -4.71
N GLY A 509 22.35 15.48 -4.35
CA GLY A 509 21.68 14.24 -3.90
C GLY A 509 21.66 13.16 -4.99
N ALA A 510 21.16 13.50 -6.17
CA ALA A 510 21.09 12.58 -7.31
C ALA A 510 22.48 12.15 -7.81
N ALA A 511 23.43 13.08 -7.93
CA ALA A 511 24.81 12.76 -8.31
C ALA A 511 25.52 11.86 -7.27
N ASN A 512 25.22 12.01 -5.98
CA ASN A 512 25.76 11.11 -4.96
C ASN A 512 25.16 9.71 -5.03
N VAL A 513 23.87 9.59 -5.33
CA VAL A 513 23.23 8.29 -5.56
C VAL A 513 23.83 7.60 -6.77
N VAL A 514 23.97 8.31 -7.89
CA VAL A 514 24.43 7.71 -9.15
C VAL A 514 25.85 7.15 -9.06
N ARG A 515 26.74 7.80 -8.30
CA ARG A 515 28.13 7.33 -8.04
C ARG A 515 28.19 5.99 -7.29
N ARG A 516 27.11 5.60 -6.62
CA ARG A 516 27.03 4.36 -5.81
C ARG A 516 26.34 3.22 -6.54
N LEU A 517 25.83 3.45 -7.75
CA LEU A 517 25.16 2.45 -8.57
C LEU A 517 26.15 1.80 -9.55
N PRO A 518 25.99 0.51 -9.88
CA PRO A 518 26.65 -0.10 -11.04
C PRO A 518 26.37 0.71 -12.31
N PHE A 519 27.34 0.80 -13.23
CA PHE A 519 27.25 1.71 -14.38
C PHE A 519 25.97 1.57 -15.22
N ALA A 520 25.53 0.34 -15.50
CA ALA A 520 24.30 0.11 -16.27
C ALA A 520 23.03 0.69 -15.58
N LEU A 521 22.96 0.58 -14.25
CA LEU A 521 21.85 1.12 -13.46
C LEU A 521 22.00 2.64 -13.27
N ALA A 522 23.23 3.13 -13.11
CA ALA A 522 23.57 4.54 -13.08
C ALA A 522 23.13 5.28 -14.35
N SER A 523 23.34 4.68 -15.52
CA SER A 523 22.91 5.24 -16.81
C SER A 523 21.39 5.40 -16.90
N THR A 524 20.64 4.37 -16.48
CA THR A 524 19.18 4.40 -16.49
C THR A 524 18.61 5.39 -15.48
N PHE A 525 19.21 5.44 -14.28
CA PHE A 525 18.90 6.46 -13.27
C PHE A 525 19.17 7.88 -13.80
N ALA A 526 20.31 8.12 -14.44
CA ALA A 526 20.68 9.42 -15.00
C ALA A 526 19.71 9.86 -16.11
N HIS A 527 19.21 8.93 -16.93
CA HIS A 527 18.16 9.20 -17.90
C HIS A 527 16.86 9.68 -17.22
N GLY A 528 16.42 8.98 -16.17
CA GLY A 528 15.29 9.43 -15.35
C GLY A 528 15.51 10.81 -14.71
N ALA A 529 16.71 11.07 -14.21
CA ALA A 529 17.10 12.38 -13.69
C ALA A 529 16.99 13.48 -14.75
N GLY A 530 17.41 13.20 -16.00
CA GLY A 530 17.28 14.12 -17.12
C GLY A 530 15.82 14.53 -17.39
N ARG A 531 14.88 13.58 -17.33
CA ARG A 531 13.44 13.87 -17.44
C ARG A 531 12.96 14.82 -16.34
N ALA A 532 13.43 14.61 -15.11
CA ALA A 532 13.09 15.48 -13.98
C ALA A 532 13.65 16.90 -14.13
N LEU A 533 14.81 17.08 -14.79
CA LEU A 533 15.35 18.41 -15.06
C LEU A 533 14.42 19.25 -15.95
N TRP A 534 13.72 18.62 -16.92
CA TRP A 534 12.70 19.31 -17.72
C TRP A 534 11.53 19.80 -16.86
N ILE A 535 11.00 18.94 -15.99
CA ILE A 535 9.90 19.32 -15.07
C ILE A 535 10.34 20.45 -14.13
N LYS A 536 11.59 20.40 -13.68
CA LYS A 536 12.18 21.33 -12.72
C LYS A 536 12.50 22.71 -13.31
N TYR A 537 13.15 22.74 -14.46
CA TYR A 537 13.77 23.95 -15.03
C TYR A 537 13.10 24.41 -16.32
N GLY A 538 12.17 23.63 -16.88
CA GLY A 538 11.53 23.92 -18.17
C GLY A 538 12.59 24.16 -19.25
N ALA A 539 12.46 25.28 -19.96
CA ALA A 539 13.38 25.65 -21.05
C ALA A 539 14.66 26.39 -20.60
N ASN A 540 14.93 26.52 -19.30
CA ASN A 540 16.12 27.22 -18.79
C ASN A 540 17.39 26.35 -18.94
N THR A 541 18.06 26.44 -20.09
CA THR A 541 19.23 25.58 -20.37
C THR A 541 20.47 25.92 -19.57
N ALA A 542 20.63 27.18 -19.12
CA ALA A 542 21.73 27.51 -18.21
C ALA A 542 21.60 26.71 -16.91
N ALA A 543 20.41 26.67 -16.32
CA ALA A 543 20.13 25.88 -15.13
C ALA A 543 20.27 24.37 -15.38
N ILE A 544 19.83 23.87 -16.54
CA ILE A 544 19.96 22.46 -16.92
C ILE A 544 21.44 22.08 -17.08
N ASN A 545 22.24 22.85 -17.81
CA ASN A 545 23.66 22.57 -18.02
C ASN A 545 24.44 22.62 -16.71
N GLN A 546 24.13 23.59 -15.85
CA GLN A 546 24.68 23.64 -14.49
C GLN A 546 24.30 22.38 -13.69
N ALA A 547 23.06 21.91 -13.81
CA ALA A 547 22.60 20.72 -13.14
C ALA A 547 23.29 19.44 -13.66
N ILE A 548 23.45 19.31 -14.97
CA ILE A 548 24.14 18.19 -15.63
C ILE A 548 25.63 18.17 -15.24
N ALA A 549 26.29 19.32 -15.18
CA ALA A 549 27.71 19.42 -14.81
C ALA A 549 28.02 18.88 -13.39
N ALA A 550 27.02 18.75 -12.52
CA ALA A 550 27.19 18.15 -11.19
C ALA A 550 27.25 16.60 -11.21
N PHE A 551 26.82 15.97 -12.31
CA PHE A 551 26.89 14.52 -12.51
C PHE A 551 28.23 14.11 -13.13
N PRO A 552 28.66 12.85 -12.95
CA PRO A 552 29.82 12.31 -13.66
C PRO A 552 29.71 12.50 -15.18
N GLU A 553 30.78 12.93 -15.84
CA GLU A 553 30.83 13.27 -17.26
C GLU A 553 30.33 12.14 -18.16
N GLN A 554 30.68 10.89 -17.82
CA GLN A 554 30.24 9.71 -18.55
C GLN A 554 28.72 9.48 -18.56
N LEU A 555 27.94 10.21 -17.75
CA LEU A 555 26.48 10.14 -17.69
C LEU A 555 25.80 11.36 -18.33
N HIS A 556 26.55 12.35 -18.84
CA HIS A 556 25.97 13.57 -19.43
C HIS A 556 25.08 13.25 -20.63
N SER A 557 25.50 12.31 -21.48
CA SER A 557 24.69 11.83 -22.61
C SER A 557 23.33 11.25 -22.15
N ASP A 558 23.32 10.57 -21.00
CA ASP A 558 22.10 9.99 -20.43
C ASP A 558 21.15 11.07 -19.92
N LEU A 559 21.68 12.11 -19.27
CA LEU A 559 20.92 13.25 -18.78
C LEU A 559 20.32 14.08 -19.92
N TYR A 560 21.10 14.40 -20.97
CA TYR A 560 20.58 15.13 -22.14
C TYR A 560 19.52 14.32 -22.90
N SER A 561 19.72 13.01 -23.02
CA SER A 561 18.74 12.10 -23.60
C SER A 561 17.47 12.03 -22.74
N GLY A 562 17.58 11.91 -21.42
CA GLY A 562 16.44 11.97 -20.51
C GLY A 562 15.68 13.29 -20.61
N PHE A 563 16.41 14.40 -20.71
CA PHE A 563 15.86 15.73 -20.90
C PHE A 563 15.04 15.83 -22.20
N GLY A 564 15.60 15.39 -23.32
CA GLY A 564 14.90 15.35 -24.61
C GLY A 564 13.65 14.48 -24.61
N MET A 565 13.71 13.32 -23.94
CA MET A 565 12.53 12.49 -23.73
C MET A 565 11.48 13.22 -22.90
N GLY A 566 11.87 13.87 -21.79
CA GLY A 566 10.95 14.64 -20.94
C GLY A 566 10.18 15.70 -21.72
N VAL A 567 10.87 16.41 -22.62
CA VAL A 567 10.28 17.43 -23.49
C VAL A 567 9.21 16.84 -24.41
N THR A 568 9.56 15.87 -25.25
CA THR A 568 8.61 15.33 -26.25
C THR A 568 7.51 14.48 -25.61
N PHE A 569 7.81 13.81 -24.50
CA PHE A 569 6.85 12.99 -23.79
C PHE A 569 5.78 13.83 -23.08
N THR A 570 6.14 14.98 -22.48
CA THR A 570 5.18 15.72 -21.63
C THR A 570 4.27 16.67 -22.37
N ARG A 571 4.66 17.10 -23.56
CA ARG A 571 3.97 18.15 -24.32
C ARG A 571 3.81 17.77 -25.79
N ILE A 572 3.40 16.53 -26.05
CA ILE A 572 3.19 16.04 -27.42
C ILE A 572 2.15 16.85 -28.21
N ASN A 573 1.18 17.46 -27.53
CA ASN A 573 0.19 18.38 -28.10
C ASN A 573 0.72 19.80 -28.37
N GLN A 574 1.89 20.15 -27.85
CA GLN A 574 2.54 21.45 -27.98
C GLN A 574 3.94 21.31 -28.59
N LEU A 575 4.19 20.24 -29.35
CA LEU A 575 5.50 19.99 -29.98
C LEU A 575 5.95 21.17 -30.82
N ASP A 576 5.04 21.92 -31.44
CA ASP A 576 5.37 23.13 -32.17
C ASP A 576 5.94 24.22 -31.27
N GLU A 577 5.29 24.54 -30.15
CA GLU A 577 5.80 25.52 -29.19
C GLU A 577 7.16 25.09 -28.65
N LEU A 578 7.29 23.81 -28.32
CA LEU A 578 8.53 23.26 -27.78
C LEU A 578 9.68 23.28 -28.78
N LEU A 579 9.49 22.65 -29.94
CA LEU A 579 10.49 22.57 -30.99
C LEU A 579 10.80 23.98 -31.53
N ASN A 580 9.85 24.92 -31.45
CA ASN A 580 10.10 26.31 -31.77
C ASN A 580 10.85 27.10 -30.68
N ASN A 581 10.69 26.77 -29.40
CA ASN A 581 11.35 27.44 -28.28
C ASN A 581 12.67 26.74 -27.87
N LEU A 582 13.25 25.89 -28.74
CA LEU A 582 14.54 25.22 -28.51
C LEU A 582 15.76 26.10 -28.78
N GLN A 583 15.61 27.42 -28.93
CA GLN A 583 16.76 28.34 -29.00
C GLN A 583 17.82 28.06 -27.92
N PRO A 584 17.44 27.71 -26.67
CA PRO A 584 18.38 27.33 -25.62
C PRO A 584 19.18 26.04 -25.91
N ILE A 585 18.65 25.11 -26.73
CA ILE A 585 19.30 23.85 -27.15
C ILE A 585 20.17 24.05 -28.38
N CYS A 586 19.82 25.02 -29.23
CA CYS A 586 20.60 25.39 -30.40
C CYS A 586 22.04 25.81 -30.06
N GLY A 587 22.27 26.32 -28.84
CA GLY A 587 23.60 26.66 -28.30
C GLY A 587 24.35 25.51 -27.62
N MET A 588 23.79 24.31 -27.52
CA MET A 588 24.49 23.15 -26.93
C MET A 588 25.59 22.63 -27.85
N ALA A 589 26.60 21.98 -27.26
CA ALA A 589 27.60 21.24 -28.02
C ALA A 589 26.95 20.16 -28.91
N ALA A 590 27.54 19.88 -30.07
CA ALA A 590 26.98 18.96 -31.06
C ALA A 590 26.63 17.57 -30.47
N GLY A 591 27.47 17.04 -29.56
CA GLY A 591 27.20 15.78 -28.85
C GLY A 591 25.94 15.85 -27.98
N ALA A 592 25.78 16.92 -27.20
CA ALA A 592 24.61 17.12 -26.35
C ALA A 592 23.32 17.32 -27.18
N LYS A 593 23.39 18.02 -28.33
CA LYS A 593 22.27 18.12 -29.27
C LYS A 593 21.84 16.75 -29.79
N LEU A 594 22.80 15.92 -30.18
CA LEU A 594 22.54 14.56 -30.66
C LEU A 594 21.91 13.69 -29.56
N ASP A 595 22.40 13.80 -28.32
CA ASP A 595 21.84 13.09 -27.17
C ASP A 595 20.41 13.55 -26.86
N TYR A 596 20.15 14.86 -26.93
CA TYR A 596 18.81 15.42 -26.81
C TYR A 596 17.85 14.88 -27.87
N LEU A 597 18.24 14.89 -29.15
CA LEU A 597 17.44 14.35 -30.25
C LEU A 597 17.20 12.84 -30.09
N THR A 598 18.18 12.11 -29.55
CA THR A 598 18.05 10.70 -29.21
C THR A 598 16.92 10.51 -28.19
N GLY A 599 16.92 11.30 -27.12
CA GLY A 599 15.83 11.35 -26.14
C GLY A 599 14.48 11.71 -26.73
N ALA A 600 14.44 12.74 -27.58
CA ALA A 600 13.23 13.22 -28.22
C ALA A 600 12.55 12.12 -29.05
N ALA A 601 13.34 11.37 -29.85
CA ALA A 601 12.88 10.21 -30.61
C ALA A 601 12.30 9.11 -29.70
N MET A 602 12.95 8.81 -28.58
CA MET A 602 12.41 7.87 -27.60
C MET A 602 11.07 8.35 -27.06
N GLY A 603 10.96 9.58 -26.57
CA GLY A 603 9.71 10.11 -26.00
C GLY A 603 8.53 10.04 -26.97
N LEU A 604 8.76 10.33 -28.26
CA LEU A 604 7.76 10.18 -29.31
C LEU A 604 7.35 8.72 -29.54
N ALA A 605 8.31 7.81 -29.66
CA ALA A 605 8.05 6.39 -29.83
C ALA A 605 7.28 5.78 -28.64
N ILE A 606 7.60 6.20 -27.41
CA ILE A 606 6.87 5.78 -26.21
C ILE A 606 5.41 6.24 -26.29
N ARG A 607 5.18 7.52 -26.58
CA ARG A 607 3.83 8.05 -26.73
C ARG A 607 3.05 7.32 -27.82
N TYR A 608 3.70 6.98 -28.92
CA TYR A 608 3.11 6.23 -30.02
C TYR A 608 2.72 4.80 -29.63
N GLN A 609 3.56 4.09 -28.87
CA GLN A 609 3.24 2.76 -28.36
C GLN A 609 2.08 2.78 -27.37
N THR A 610 2.00 3.85 -26.57
CA THR A 610 0.94 4.01 -25.56
C THR A 610 -0.41 4.40 -26.18
N ASP A 611 -0.41 5.34 -27.12
CA ASP A 611 -1.60 5.75 -27.88
C ASP A 611 -1.21 6.20 -29.29
N THR A 612 -1.29 5.23 -30.21
CA THR A 612 -0.97 5.43 -31.63
C THR A 612 -1.86 6.48 -32.28
N ASN A 613 -3.16 6.45 -31.98
CA ASN A 613 -4.14 7.31 -32.65
C ASN A 613 -3.98 8.75 -32.20
N TYR A 614 -3.84 8.97 -30.89
CA TYR A 614 -3.59 10.29 -30.34
C TYR A 614 -2.27 10.87 -30.86
N THR A 615 -1.19 10.09 -30.84
CA THR A 615 0.12 10.54 -31.33
C THR A 615 0.07 10.94 -32.80
N ARG A 616 -0.57 10.11 -33.66
CA ARG A 616 -0.76 10.45 -35.09
C ARG A 616 -1.59 11.72 -35.27
N SER A 617 -2.64 11.91 -34.49
CA SER A 617 -3.47 13.11 -34.54
C SER A 617 -2.67 14.36 -34.18
N MET A 618 -1.86 14.31 -33.11
CA MET A 618 -1.03 15.44 -32.69
C MET A 618 0.00 15.81 -33.76
N LEU A 619 0.65 14.82 -34.38
CA LEU A 619 1.63 15.06 -35.44
C LEU A 619 1.00 15.63 -36.72
N ARG A 620 -0.25 15.25 -37.05
CA ARG A 620 -0.94 15.71 -38.26
C ARG A 620 -1.51 17.11 -38.13
N ASN A 621 -2.12 17.43 -36.99
CA ASN A 621 -3.03 18.57 -36.90
C ASN A 621 -2.36 19.81 -36.27
N ASN A 622 -1.33 19.62 -35.44
CA ASN A 622 -0.86 20.69 -34.54
C ASN A 622 0.57 21.17 -34.82
N LEU A 623 1.18 20.74 -35.94
CA LEU A 623 2.58 21.06 -36.25
C LEU A 623 2.76 21.80 -37.57
N LYS A 624 3.60 22.84 -37.57
CA LYS A 624 4.17 23.47 -38.77
C LYS A 624 4.94 22.44 -39.59
N SER A 625 5.04 22.68 -40.91
CA SER A 625 5.60 21.72 -41.87
C SER A 625 7.00 21.21 -41.49
N GLN A 626 7.92 22.10 -41.12
CA GLN A 626 9.29 21.73 -40.74
C GLN A 626 9.35 20.96 -39.42
N THR A 627 8.63 21.42 -38.39
CA THR A 627 8.52 20.71 -37.10
C THR A 627 7.95 19.31 -37.28
N ARG A 628 6.92 19.20 -38.11
CA ARG A 628 6.25 17.94 -38.42
C ARG A 628 7.21 16.97 -39.09
N ALA A 629 7.97 17.43 -40.08
CA ALA A 629 8.95 16.60 -40.77
C ALA A 629 9.98 16.02 -39.77
N LEU A 630 10.55 16.85 -38.91
CA LEU A 630 11.49 16.41 -37.88
C LEU A 630 10.82 15.42 -36.89
N ALA A 631 9.64 15.75 -36.37
CA ALA A 631 8.96 14.89 -35.39
C ALA A 631 8.56 13.52 -35.98
N VAL A 632 8.14 13.48 -37.25
CA VAL A 632 7.83 12.24 -37.96
C VAL A 632 9.10 11.41 -38.19
N ALA A 633 10.22 12.04 -38.59
CA ALA A 633 11.50 11.36 -38.74
C ALA A 633 12.00 10.76 -37.42
N LEU A 634 12.00 11.55 -36.34
CA LEU A 634 12.38 11.09 -35.00
C LEU A 634 11.48 9.97 -34.49
N LEU A 635 10.17 10.04 -34.74
CA LEU A 635 9.24 8.96 -34.40
C LEU A 635 9.56 7.66 -35.15
N ALA A 636 9.82 7.75 -36.47
CA ALA A 636 10.18 6.59 -37.28
C ALA A 636 11.47 5.94 -36.76
N ILE A 637 12.53 6.74 -36.57
CA ILE A 637 13.80 6.30 -35.99
C ILE A 637 13.57 5.61 -34.65
N GLY A 638 12.81 6.24 -33.75
CA GLY A 638 12.55 5.71 -32.41
C GLY A 638 11.81 4.38 -32.43
N ASN A 639 10.77 4.24 -33.26
CA ASN A 639 9.99 3.00 -33.37
C ASN A 639 10.75 1.85 -34.02
N GLU A 640 11.49 2.12 -35.09
CA GLU A 640 12.30 1.10 -35.76
C GLU A 640 13.42 0.61 -34.85
N ALA A 641 14.12 1.54 -34.18
CA ALA A 641 15.14 1.19 -33.20
C ALA A 641 14.56 0.38 -32.03
N LEU A 642 13.35 0.70 -31.56
CA LEU A 642 12.69 -0.05 -30.49
C LEU A 642 12.38 -1.49 -30.95
N THR A 643 11.87 -1.64 -32.17
CA THR A 643 11.56 -2.94 -32.77
C THR A 643 12.82 -3.80 -32.89
N GLU A 644 13.93 -3.21 -33.33
CA GLU A 644 15.23 -3.89 -33.44
C GLU A 644 15.72 -4.42 -32.09
N VAL A 645 15.73 -3.58 -31.05
CA VAL A 645 16.28 -3.99 -29.74
C VAL A 645 15.35 -4.90 -28.94
N GLN A 646 14.05 -4.90 -29.24
CA GLN A 646 13.11 -5.85 -28.66
C GLN A 646 13.41 -7.29 -29.10
N GLN A 647 14.06 -7.48 -30.26
CA GLN A 647 14.48 -8.79 -30.75
C GLN A 647 15.73 -9.33 -30.03
N THR A 648 16.55 -8.46 -29.44
CA THR A 648 17.85 -8.86 -28.84
C THR A 648 17.77 -9.16 -27.34
N GLY A 649 16.70 -8.75 -26.64
CA GLY A 649 16.38 -9.15 -25.26
C GLY A 649 17.27 -8.60 -24.12
N VAL A 650 18.49 -8.13 -24.39
CA VAL A 650 19.46 -7.67 -23.37
C VAL A 650 19.73 -6.16 -23.49
N GLU A 651 19.90 -5.47 -22.36
CA GLU A 651 20.22 -4.02 -22.26
C GLU A 651 19.34 -3.10 -23.13
N MET A 652 18.05 -3.42 -23.27
CA MET A 652 17.11 -2.80 -24.21
C MET A 652 17.20 -1.26 -24.21
N HIS A 653 17.25 -0.60 -23.05
CA HIS A 653 17.29 0.86 -22.97
C HIS A 653 18.58 1.48 -23.54
N LYS A 654 19.74 0.91 -23.20
CA LYS A 654 21.04 1.37 -23.68
C LYS A 654 21.21 1.10 -25.18
N ASN A 655 20.83 -0.11 -25.61
CA ASN A 655 20.86 -0.48 -27.02
C ASN A 655 19.91 0.39 -27.84
N TRP A 656 18.71 0.69 -27.31
CA TRP A 656 17.75 1.54 -28.01
C TRP A 656 18.33 2.93 -28.29
N ARG A 657 18.95 3.53 -27.27
CA ARG A 657 19.62 4.83 -27.40
C ARG A 657 20.78 4.80 -28.39
N ALA A 658 21.61 3.76 -28.35
CA ALA A 658 22.72 3.62 -29.27
C ALA A 658 22.24 3.54 -30.74
N VAL A 659 21.22 2.73 -31.02
CA VAL A 659 20.64 2.58 -32.36
C VAL A 659 19.98 3.87 -32.84
N ILE A 660 19.19 4.54 -31.97
CA ILE A 660 18.61 5.85 -32.31
C ILE A 660 19.72 6.85 -32.64
N LYS A 661 20.75 6.94 -31.80
CA LYS A 661 21.85 7.90 -31.97
C LYS A 661 22.56 7.71 -33.31
N GLN A 662 22.84 6.46 -33.70
CA GLN A 662 23.41 6.13 -35.01
C GLN A 662 22.52 6.58 -36.16
N ARG A 663 21.20 6.34 -36.06
CA ARG A 663 20.23 6.68 -37.11
C ARG A 663 19.97 8.18 -37.23
N VAL A 664 19.94 8.91 -36.10
CA VAL A 664 19.79 10.38 -36.10
C VAL A 664 20.96 11.05 -36.82
N VAL A 665 22.17 10.50 -36.71
CA VAL A 665 23.35 10.94 -37.47
C VAL A 665 23.19 10.66 -38.97
N ALA A 666 22.64 9.50 -39.34
CA ALA A 666 22.50 9.09 -40.74
C ALA A 666 21.37 9.80 -41.51
N ASP A 667 20.25 10.11 -40.84
CA ASP A 667 18.99 10.58 -41.46
C ASP A 667 18.97 12.09 -41.82
N ALA A 668 20.09 12.80 -41.67
CA ALA A 668 20.15 14.28 -41.77
C ALA A 668 19.18 15.03 -40.83
N SER A 669 18.59 14.33 -39.85
CA SER A 669 17.75 14.90 -38.79
C SER A 669 18.49 15.99 -38.00
N THR A 670 19.80 15.84 -37.80
CA THR A 670 20.68 16.88 -37.23
C THR A 670 20.72 18.14 -38.09
N LYS A 671 20.86 18.01 -39.42
CA LYS A 671 20.84 19.15 -40.35
C LYS A 671 19.47 19.84 -40.37
N THR A 672 18.39 19.08 -40.33
CA THR A 672 17.02 19.64 -40.23
C THR A 672 16.85 20.41 -38.93
N PHE A 673 17.39 19.90 -37.83
CA PHE A 673 17.39 20.57 -36.54
C PHE A 673 18.25 21.85 -36.55
N ASP A 674 19.44 21.81 -37.13
CA ASP A 674 20.31 22.98 -37.25
C ASP A 674 19.68 24.06 -38.15
N ASN A 675 19.00 23.69 -39.24
CA ASN A 675 18.23 24.62 -40.06
C ASN A 675 17.10 25.29 -39.25
N LEU A 676 16.42 24.54 -38.38
CA LEU A 676 15.42 25.10 -37.46
C LEU A 676 16.04 26.08 -36.46
N CYS A 677 17.29 25.85 -36.05
CA CYS A 677 18.05 26.75 -35.19
C CYS A 677 18.55 28.00 -35.92
N GLU A 678 18.95 27.89 -37.19
CA GLU A 678 19.47 29.00 -37.99
C GLU A 678 18.37 29.96 -38.44
N ASN A 679 17.19 29.46 -38.82
CA ASN A 679 16.04 30.29 -39.21
C ASN A 679 15.48 31.19 -38.09
N LYS A 680 16.11 31.18 -36.91
CA LYS A 680 15.67 31.90 -35.70
C LYS A 680 16.73 32.81 -35.10
N LYS A 681 17.95 32.80 -35.65
CA LYS A 681 18.93 33.85 -35.42
C LYS A 681 18.55 35.03 -36.31
#